data_AF-A0A2V7RSE2-F1
#
_entry.id   AF-A0A2V7RSE2-F1
#
_cell.length_a   1.000
_cell.length_b   1.000
_cell.length_c   1.000
_cell.angle_alpha   90.00
_cell.angle_beta   90.00
_cell.angle_gamma   90.00
#
_symmetry.space_group_name_H-M   'P 1'
#
loop_
_entity.id
_entity.type
_entity.pdbx_description
1 polymer ?
#
loop_
_entity_poly.entity_id
_entity_poly.type
_entity_poly.pdbx_seq_one_letter_code
_entity_poly.pdbx_strand_id
1 'polypeptide(L)'
;MTLRPSKRRKTTRSKSRNPARPTRPQEADHREPLADARIRPLLEQYVAAAGAELEEVGDGLVELHLPPADRAAFQKRSSIRIAFTLDALERDPEAEIAVVGSPLVEQLVTAIRSRGSRVVHGSIAPSVPPSQESAELRIPVTNGTASAPHVDVARHRVVRLLARVVVSAGSTVEEHLIESGYFDASSGTTVPADVAAECDKAAGPKRTRVRGAVRGGVAVRIEPGRTGAELVAIALADLRASFEPEVQELRAEAERALESELFRIDSYYTALLAGADAKGSDDADAEARRAYEAEHTRRRAEEERRHQVRVVVHPVQLTEWELLVQCAQFEITTVRQEHAGRLVAQRWLNGGGGWTFACPGCGAVSPNSLSVCKSGHIACDACASTCSACSEVFCSDHGIDACHVDGKPACSEHAHTCSSCREPYCTMHEATCADGDHTACTNCVSACALCARAVCDEHATSTAATESRSARRLCGNCVCHCEGGTNEPVGRDEVSTCASCGKSVCEDHRAMCDVDHGIHCSKHLRRTDGSRRLVCAEHRAECALEPGAMVASDEVGSCSACGRSACNEHSQTCVEDGERYCHEHVLALRGEPGVYACASHGAICHIDRGAYRLGQVVACPVCARSACTTHSGTCQSCGRVVCLRDLDVRRGTCVTCARLTAVAEPPDNLIAAAVALLGSRQTPKHWKTARDAEHTVVEVDVGWKRQIVFVVRHGENVSSGGKTHSMVRSKSLRGER
;
A
#
# COMPACT_ATOMS: atom_id res chain seq x y z
N MET A 1 52.27 -22.77 3.35
CA MET A 1 53.63 -22.89 2.78
C MET A 1 53.73 -21.97 1.58
N THR A 2 54.73 -21.10 1.63
CA THR A 2 55.31 -20.15 0.65
C THR A 2 55.01 -20.43 -0.84
N LEU A 3 54.79 -19.44 -1.72
CA LEU A 3 55.75 -18.41 -2.18
C LEU A 3 55.06 -17.22 -2.87
N ARG A 4 55.59 -16.01 -2.63
CA ARG A 4 55.29 -14.74 -3.34
C ARG A 4 56.07 -14.64 -4.67
N PRO A 5 55.56 -13.93 -5.69
CA PRO A 5 56.39 -13.37 -6.75
C PRO A 5 56.57 -11.84 -6.63
N SER A 6 57.69 -11.40 -7.21
CA SER A 6 58.36 -10.13 -7.02
C SER A 6 58.02 -9.08 -8.08
N LYS A 7 58.12 -7.80 -7.68
CA LYS A 7 58.00 -6.61 -8.53
C LYS A 7 59.17 -6.52 -9.51
N ARG A 8 58.89 -6.16 -10.78
CA ARG A 8 59.90 -5.63 -11.71
C ARG A 8 59.44 -4.34 -12.37
N ARG A 9 60.14 -3.27 -12.01
CA ARG A 9 60.15 -1.93 -12.59
C ARG A 9 61.17 -1.93 -13.74
N LYS A 10 60.86 -1.37 -14.91
CA LYS A 10 61.86 -1.10 -15.96
C LYS A 10 61.83 0.37 -16.38
N THR A 11 63.02 0.93 -16.31
CA THR A 11 63.40 2.31 -16.56
C THR A 11 63.77 2.54 -18.03
N THR A 12 63.58 3.80 -18.39
CA THR A 12 64.02 4.56 -19.55
C THR A 12 65.46 4.30 -20.01
N ARG A 13 65.68 4.32 -21.33
CA ARG A 13 67.01 4.51 -21.93
C ARG A 13 66.91 5.53 -23.07
N SER A 14 67.54 6.69 -22.85
CA SER A 14 67.92 7.65 -23.87
C SER A 14 69.27 7.24 -24.48
N LYS A 15 69.53 7.63 -25.73
CA LYS A 15 70.87 8.00 -26.21
C LYS A 15 70.77 8.90 -27.45
N SER A 16 71.61 9.93 -27.40
CA SER A 16 71.72 11.14 -28.21
C SER A 16 72.73 11.07 -29.36
N ARG A 17 72.73 12.14 -30.19
CA ARG A 17 73.80 12.79 -31.01
C ARG A 17 73.50 12.72 -32.52
N ASN A 18 73.68 13.75 -33.35
CA ASN A 18 74.14 15.14 -33.22
C ASN A 18 73.67 15.92 -34.50
N PRO A 19 73.80 17.26 -34.57
CA PRO A 19 73.06 18.11 -35.49
C PRO A 19 73.75 18.36 -36.84
N ALA A 20 72.96 18.55 -37.89
CA ALA A 20 73.39 19.17 -39.14
C ALA A 20 72.44 20.32 -39.54
N ARG A 21 73.10 21.43 -39.87
CA ARG A 21 72.72 22.76 -40.38
C ARG A 21 71.34 22.94 -41.05
N PRO A 22 70.65 24.08 -40.86
CA PRO A 22 69.28 24.29 -41.34
C PRO A 22 69.25 24.57 -42.84
N THR A 23 68.50 23.76 -43.58
CA THR A 23 67.93 24.13 -44.88
C THR A 23 66.69 24.98 -44.63
N ARG A 24 66.55 26.06 -45.42
CA ARG A 24 65.43 27.03 -45.41
C ARG A 24 64.07 26.33 -45.27
N PRO A 25 63.13 26.89 -44.48
CA PRO A 25 61.76 26.41 -44.49
C PRO A 25 61.16 26.68 -45.88
N GLN A 26 60.83 25.60 -46.60
CA GLN A 26 59.74 25.67 -47.57
C GLN A 26 58.46 25.69 -46.73
N GLU A 27 57.65 26.72 -46.95
CA GLU A 27 56.31 26.88 -46.39
C GLU A 27 55.51 25.59 -46.63
N ALA A 28 55.40 24.76 -45.59
CA ALA A 28 54.37 23.76 -45.48
C ALA A 28 53.10 24.53 -45.12
N ASP A 29 52.23 24.70 -46.12
CA ASP A 29 50.92 25.30 -45.98
C ASP A 29 50.13 24.48 -44.94
N HIS A 30 49.98 25.04 -43.75
CA HIS A 30 49.19 24.48 -42.66
C HIS A 30 47.70 24.63 -43.02
N ARG A 31 47.18 23.68 -43.81
CA ARG A 31 45.73 23.58 -44.07
C ARG A 31 45.15 22.45 -43.26
N GLU A 32 44.43 22.79 -42.20
CA GLU A 32 43.76 21.85 -41.30
C GLU A 32 42.53 21.26 -42.02
N PRO A 33 42.46 19.94 -42.27
CA PRO A 33 41.28 19.35 -42.89
C PRO A 33 40.12 19.38 -41.88
N LEU A 34 39.03 20.09 -42.23
CA LEU A 34 37.81 20.07 -41.41
C LEU A 34 36.99 18.80 -41.60
N ALA A 35 37.14 18.12 -42.74
CA ALA A 35 36.44 16.89 -43.03
C ALA A 35 37.03 15.70 -42.26
N ASP A 36 36.15 14.90 -41.66
CA ASP A 36 36.51 13.59 -41.11
C ASP A 36 37.11 12.72 -42.24
N ALA A 37 38.31 12.16 -42.01
CA ALA A 37 39.07 11.40 -43.00
C ALA A 37 38.30 10.20 -43.60
N ARG A 38 37.20 9.77 -42.97
CA ARG A 38 36.34 8.67 -43.43
C ARG A 38 35.33 9.08 -44.50
N ILE A 39 35.00 10.36 -44.64
CA ILE A 39 33.94 10.83 -45.54
C ILE A 39 34.34 10.67 -47.01
N ARG A 40 35.59 10.98 -47.35
CA ARG A 40 36.10 10.85 -48.73
C ARG A 40 36.10 9.38 -49.22
N PRO A 41 36.66 8.41 -48.48
CA PRO A 41 36.54 6.99 -48.84
C PRO A 41 35.09 6.50 -48.98
N LEU A 42 34.19 6.99 -48.11
CA LEU A 42 32.76 6.63 -48.20
C LEU A 42 32.12 7.17 -49.48
N LEU A 43 32.42 8.41 -49.85
CA LEU A 43 31.96 9.03 -51.09
C LEU A 43 32.49 8.27 -52.31
N GLU A 44 33.77 7.91 -52.33
CA GLU A 44 34.39 7.15 -53.41
C GLU A 44 33.76 5.74 -53.57
N GLN A 45 33.46 5.06 -52.46
CA GLN A 45 32.74 3.79 -52.48
C GLN A 45 31.31 3.96 -53.01
N TYR A 46 30.61 5.01 -52.59
CA TYR A 46 29.29 5.32 -53.11
C TYR A 46 29.34 5.59 -54.62
N VAL A 47 30.31 6.36 -55.10
CA VAL A 47 30.49 6.65 -56.54
C VAL A 47 30.67 5.36 -57.34
N ALA A 48 31.55 4.47 -56.87
CA ALA A 48 31.79 3.18 -57.50
C ALA A 48 30.53 2.29 -57.51
N ALA A 49 29.77 2.26 -56.41
CA ALA A 49 28.54 1.48 -56.30
C ALA A 49 27.37 2.07 -57.11
N ALA A 50 27.32 3.40 -57.19
CA ALA A 50 26.23 4.14 -57.84
C ALA A 50 26.39 4.22 -59.36
N GLY A 51 27.61 4.01 -59.87
CA GLY A 51 27.97 4.39 -61.24
C GLY A 51 27.91 5.90 -61.44
N ALA A 52 28.18 6.67 -60.36
CA ALA A 52 28.30 8.12 -60.43
C ALA A 52 29.70 8.51 -60.94
N GLU A 53 29.90 9.78 -61.27
CA GLU A 53 31.20 10.31 -61.64
C GLU A 53 31.65 11.32 -60.58
N LEU A 54 32.93 11.30 -60.24
CA LEU A 54 33.54 12.21 -59.27
C LEU A 54 34.74 12.88 -59.94
N GLU A 55 34.68 14.20 -60.10
CA GLU A 55 35.72 15.00 -60.74
C GLU A 55 36.43 15.88 -59.71
N GLU A 56 37.76 15.93 -59.74
CA GLU A 56 38.52 16.87 -58.91
C GLU A 56 38.56 18.25 -59.59
N VAL A 57 37.84 19.21 -59.02
CA VAL A 57 37.72 20.58 -59.58
C VAL A 57 38.79 21.52 -59.00
N GLY A 58 39.34 21.18 -57.82
CA GLY A 58 40.45 21.90 -57.23
C GLY A 58 40.97 21.24 -55.96
N ASP A 59 42.04 21.79 -55.38
CA ASP A 59 42.61 21.27 -54.13
C ASP A 59 41.59 21.39 -52.99
N GLY A 60 41.13 20.24 -52.50
CA GLY A 60 40.07 20.10 -51.49
C GLY A 60 38.65 20.24 -52.01
N LEU A 61 38.42 20.31 -53.34
CA LEU A 61 37.11 20.52 -53.97
C LEU A 61 36.84 19.46 -55.05
N VAL A 62 35.72 18.74 -54.93
CA VAL A 62 35.29 17.75 -55.93
C VAL A 62 33.88 18.05 -56.43
N GLU A 63 33.56 17.70 -57.67
CA GLU A 63 32.20 17.72 -58.21
C GLU A 63 31.69 16.29 -58.41
N LEU A 64 30.57 15.98 -57.77
CA LEU A 64 29.88 14.70 -57.85
C LEU A 64 28.75 14.81 -58.88
N HIS A 65 28.79 14.02 -59.95
CA HIS A 65 27.71 13.90 -60.93
C HIS A 65 26.80 12.71 -60.60
N LEU A 66 25.51 13.00 -60.42
CA LEU A 66 24.54 12.04 -59.89
C LEU A 66 23.75 11.32 -61.00
N PRO A 67 23.69 9.98 -60.97
CA PRO A 67 22.85 9.21 -61.89
C PRO A 67 21.36 9.51 -61.63
N PRO A 68 20.49 9.41 -62.64
CA PRO A 68 19.06 9.76 -62.51
C PRO A 68 18.34 9.07 -61.34
N ALA A 69 18.74 7.83 -61.00
CA ALA A 69 18.17 7.04 -59.92
C ALA A 69 18.37 7.68 -58.52
N ASP A 70 19.43 8.46 -58.32
CA ASP A 70 19.81 8.95 -56.99
C ASP A 70 19.50 10.40 -56.74
N ARG A 71 19.12 11.14 -57.80
CA ARG A 71 18.84 12.57 -57.69
C ARG A 71 17.80 12.87 -56.61
N ALA A 72 16.83 11.97 -56.38
CA ALA A 72 15.84 12.12 -55.32
C ALA A 72 16.45 12.26 -53.91
N ALA A 73 17.53 11.54 -53.60
CA ALA A 73 18.23 11.62 -52.32
C ALA A 73 19.02 12.92 -52.16
N PHE A 74 19.32 13.59 -53.27
CA PHE A 74 20.16 14.78 -53.36
C PHE A 74 19.38 16.02 -53.85
N GLN A 75 18.12 16.15 -53.41
CA GLN A 75 17.25 17.29 -53.73
C GLN A 75 17.03 17.53 -55.24
N LYS A 76 17.00 16.46 -56.03
CA LYS A 76 16.82 16.43 -57.49
C LYS A 76 17.95 17.07 -58.30
N ARG A 77 19.11 17.33 -57.67
CA ARG A 77 20.29 17.91 -58.34
C ARG A 77 20.98 16.90 -59.25
N SER A 78 21.57 17.37 -60.35
CA SER A 78 22.34 16.56 -61.29
C SER A 78 23.84 16.53 -60.99
N SER A 79 24.36 17.57 -60.32
CA SER A 79 25.71 17.59 -59.76
C SER A 79 25.76 18.37 -58.45
N ILE A 80 26.79 18.11 -57.64
CA ILE A 80 27.04 18.76 -56.36
C ILE A 80 28.54 19.02 -56.22
N ARG A 81 28.92 20.24 -55.86
CA ARG A 81 30.32 20.55 -55.48
C ARG A 81 30.51 20.36 -53.99
N ILE A 82 31.60 19.71 -53.63
CA ILE A 82 31.86 19.22 -52.28
C ILE A 82 33.25 19.70 -51.85
N ALA A 83 33.31 20.51 -50.80
CA ALA A 83 34.53 21.01 -50.19
C ALA A 83 34.93 20.16 -48.97
N PHE A 84 36.17 19.66 -48.95
CA PHE A 84 36.75 18.89 -47.84
C PHE A 84 37.63 19.76 -46.90
N THR A 85 37.95 20.99 -47.29
CA THR A 85 38.76 21.95 -46.53
C THR A 85 38.07 23.33 -46.46
N LEU A 86 38.37 24.14 -45.45
CA LEU A 86 37.81 25.50 -45.35
C LEU A 86 38.22 26.34 -46.55
N ASP A 87 39.49 26.26 -46.95
CA ASP A 87 40.03 27.00 -48.08
C ASP A 87 39.30 26.69 -49.40
N ALA A 88 38.83 25.45 -49.57
CA ALA A 88 38.03 25.07 -50.74
C ALA A 88 36.63 25.70 -50.69
N LEU A 89 36.02 25.77 -49.50
CA LEU A 89 34.72 26.41 -49.28
C LEU A 89 34.80 27.94 -49.41
N GLU A 90 35.88 28.57 -48.94
CA GLU A 90 36.11 30.01 -49.10
C GLU A 90 36.30 30.39 -50.59
N ARG A 91 36.91 29.49 -51.37
CA ARG A 91 37.10 29.65 -52.83
C ARG A 91 35.83 29.40 -53.64
N ASP A 92 34.97 28.49 -53.21
CA ASP A 92 33.65 28.22 -53.81
C ASP A 92 32.56 28.20 -52.71
N PRO A 93 31.95 29.37 -52.39
CA PRO A 93 30.92 29.47 -51.35
C PRO A 93 29.64 28.69 -51.64
N GLU A 94 29.43 28.27 -52.90
CA GLU A 94 28.29 27.45 -53.31
C GLU A 94 28.54 25.94 -53.13
N ALA A 95 29.78 25.54 -52.76
CA ALA A 95 30.11 24.15 -52.46
C ALA A 95 29.56 23.72 -51.10
N GLU A 96 29.15 22.45 -50.99
CA GLU A 96 28.75 21.87 -49.71
C GLU A 96 29.96 21.35 -48.93
N ILE A 97 30.02 21.64 -47.63
CA ILE A 97 31.11 21.17 -46.78
C ILE A 97 30.91 19.71 -46.35
N ALA A 98 31.95 18.89 -46.53
CA ALA A 98 31.96 17.46 -46.19
C ALA A 98 32.32 17.21 -44.72
N VAL A 99 31.43 17.55 -43.79
CA VAL A 99 31.59 17.28 -42.34
C VAL A 99 30.47 16.42 -41.79
N VAL A 100 30.74 15.68 -40.70
CA VAL A 100 29.72 14.88 -40.00
C VAL A 100 28.62 15.82 -39.49
N GLY A 101 27.36 15.51 -39.84
CA GLY A 101 26.20 16.36 -39.54
C GLY A 101 25.89 17.43 -40.60
N SER A 102 26.65 17.48 -41.71
CA SER A 102 26.26 18.29 -42.87
C SER A 102 25.08 17.68 -43.65
N PRO A 103 24.25 18.50 -44.32
CA PRO A 103 23.19 18.01 -45.20
C PRO A 103 23.71 17.07 -46.29
N LEU A 104 24.91 17.33 -46.81
CA LEU A 104 25.56 16.47 -47.79
C LEU A 104 25.78 15.05 -47.26
N VAL A 105 26.36 14.91 -46.06
CA VAL A 105 26.64 13.60 -45.48
C VAL A 105 25.34 12.86 -45.14
N GLU A 106 24.32 13.57 -44.66
CA GLU A 106 22.99 12.99 -44.44
C GLU A 106 22.34 12.49 -45.74
N GLN A 107 22.44 13.29 -46.82
CA GLN A 107 21.96 12.90 -48.15
C GLN A 107 22.73 11.71 -48.71
N LEU A 108 24.06 11.69 -48.56
CA LEU A 108 24.91 10.57 -48.96
C LEU A 108 24.54 9.28 -48.22
N VAL A 109 24.40 9.34 -46.90
CA VAL A 109 23.96 8.19 -46.09
C VAL A 109 22.55 7.75 -46.48
N THR A 110 21.65 8.69 -46.77
CA THR A 110 20.29 8.37 -47.26
C THR A 110 20.32 7.68 -48.61
N ALA A 111 21.16 8.16 -49.54
CA ALA A 111 21.34 7.55 -50.85
C ALA A 111 21.91 6.12 -50.73
N ILE A 112 22.97 5.94 -49.93
CA ILE A 112 23.55 4.63 -49.63
C ILE A 112 22.49 3.69 -49.04
N ARG A 113 21.73 4.14 -48.04
CA ARG A 113 20.66 3.35 -47.42
C ARG A 113 19.56 3.00 -48.42
N SER A 114 19.13 3.94 -49.26
CA SER A 114 18.08 3.70 -50.26
C SER A 114 18.48 2.65 -51.31
N ARG A 115 19.77 2.59 -51.66
CA ARG A 115 20.32 1.58 -52.56
C ARG A 115 20.57 0.25 -51.86
N GLY A 116 21.09 0.31 -50.64
CA GLY A 116 21.49 -0.84 -49.86
C GLY A 116 20.33 -1.55 -49.16
N SER A 117 19.19 -0.90 -48.97
CA SER A 117 18.06 -1.49 -48.22
C SER A 117 17.47 -2.72 -48.89
N ARG A 118 17.64 -2.87 -50.21
CA ARG A 118 17.17 -4.05 -50.95
C ARG A 118 18.13 -4.45 -52.07
N VAL A 119 18.63 -5.67 -52.04
CA VAL A 119 19.53 -6.24 -53.05
C VAL A 119 18.84 -7.40 -53.75
N VAL A 120 18.87 -7.42 -55.09
CA VAL A 120 18.23 -8.49 -55.88
C VAL A 120 19.27 -9.14 -56.78
N HIS A 121 19.56 -10.42 -56.55
CA HIS A 121 20.52 -11.21 -57.34
C HIS A 121 19.92 -11.86 -58.59
N GLY A 122 18.58 -11.90 -58.69
CA GLY A 122 17.87 -12.52 -59.81
C GLY A 122 17.81 -14.06 -59.69
N SER A 123 17.63 -14.74 -60.83
CA SER A 123 17.37 -16.18 -60.84
C SER A 123 18.64 -17.03 -60.77
N ILE A 124 18.66 -18.01 -59.88
CA ILE A 124 19.69 -19.04 -59.79
C ILE A 124 19.29 -20.23 -60.67
N ALA A 125 20.19 -20.66 -61.55
CA ALA A 125 19.95 -21.80 -62.44
C ALA A 125 19.80 -23.11 -61.63
N PRO A 126 18.80 -23.96 -61.95
CA PRO A 126 18.57 -25.21 -61.22
C PRO A 126 19.74 -26.19 -61.40
N SER A 127 20.09 -26.88 -60.33
CA SER A 127 21.09 -27.96 -60.30
C SER A 127 20.49 -29.31 -60.75
N VAL A 128 19.18 -29.47 -60.61
CA VAL A 128 18.42 -30.68 -60.94
C VAL A 128 17.22 -30.31 -61.82
N PRO A 129 16.93 -31.05 -62.91
CA PRO A 129 15.73 -30.80 -63.70
C PRO A 129 14.44 -31.13 -62.93
N PRO A 130 13.32 -30.46 -63.22
CA PRO A 130 12.03 -30.83 -62.63
C PRO A 130 11.64 -32.25 -63.04
N SER A 131 11.28 -33.10 -62.08
CA SER A 131 10.76 -34.46 -62.35
C SER A 131 9.25 -34.52 -62.19
N GLN A 132 8.60 -35.48 -62.87
CA GLN A 132 7.17 -35.79 -62.66
C GLN A 132 6.95 -36.81 -61.53
N GLU A 133 8.01 -37.18 -60.78
CA GLU A 133 7.86 -38.06 -59.62
C GLU A 133 7.06 -37.34 -58.54
N SER A 134 5.94 -37.96 -58.17
CA SER A 134 5.04 -37.43 -57.15
C SER A 134 5.68 -37.55 -55.77
N ALA A 135 5.50 -36.53 -54.93
CA ALA A 135 5.95 -36.57 -53.54
C ALA A 135 5.20 -37.68 -52.78
N GLU A 136 5.93 -38.54 -52.07
CA GLU A 136 5.33 -39.51 -51.16
C GLU A 136 5.21 -38.90 -49.77
N LEU A 137 3.99 -38.78 -49.24
CA LEU A 137 3.78 -38.31 -47.86
C LEU A 137 4.20 -39.41 -46.88
N ARG A 138 5.41 -39.26 -46.32
CA ARG A 138 5.96 -40.22 -45.33
C ARG A 138 5.61 -39.90 -43.88
N ILE A 139 5.04 -38.73 -43.64
CA ILE A 139 4.64 -38.30 -42.30
C ILE A 139 3.27 -38.90 -41.99
N PRO A 140 3.10 -39.61 -40.86
CA PRO A 140 1.81 -40.18 -40.50
C PRO A 140 0.78 -39.08 -40.23
N VAL A 141 -0.42 -39.28 -40.75
CA VAL A 141 -1.60 -38.45 -40.44
C VAL A 141 -2.41 -39.15 -39.36
N THR A 142 -2.61 -38.51 -38.21
CA THR A 142 -3.19 -39.17 -37.02
C THR A 142 -4.70 -39.27 -37.05
N ASN A 143 -5.39 -38.31 -37.66
CA ASN A 143 -6.85 -38.21 -37.66
C ASN A 143 -7.48 -38.14 -39.06
N GLY A 144 -6.76 -38.57 -40.09
CA GLY A 144 -7.21 -38.46 -41.47
C GLY A 144 -6.38 -39.23 -42.49
N THR A 145 -6.73 -39.05 -43.76
CA THR A 145 -6.04 -39.64 -44.92
C THR A 145 -5.68 -38.56 -45.92
N ALA A 146 -4.53 -38.69 -46.57
CA ALA A 146 -4.05 -37.77 -47.58
C ALA A 146 -4.43 -38.25 -49.00
N SER A 147 -4.82 -37.31 -49.85
CA SER A 147 -5.05 -37.53 -51.28
C SER A 147 -3.74 -37.79 -52.04
N ALA A 148 -3.84 -38.25 -53.29
CA ALA A 148 -2.71 -38.20 -54.21
C ALA A 148 -2.28 -36.72 -54.43
N PRO A 149 -0.98 -36.42 -54.52
CA PRO A 149 -0.52 -35.06 -54.65
C PRO A 149 -0.71 -34.50 -56.06
N HIS A 150 -1.02 -33.21 -56.14
CA HIS A 150 -0.89 -32.45 -57.38
C HIS A 150 0.46 -31.72 -57.41
N VAL A 151 1.29 -31.99 -58.42
CA VAL A 151 2.64 -31.42 -58.55
C VAL A 151 2.67 -30.32 -59.61
N ASP A 152 3.18 -29.15 -59.23
CA ASP A 152 3.42 -28.01 -60.14
C ASP A 152 4.82 -27.42 -59.90
N VAL A 153 5.30 -26.59 -60.83
CA VAL A 153 6.59 -25.91 -60.75
C VAL A 153 6.40 -24.40 -60.75
N ALA A 154 6.95 -23.72 -59.76
CA ALA A 154 6.87 -22.28 -59.63
C ALA A 154 8.25 -21.66 -59.31
N ARG A 155 8.39 -20.36 -59.56
CA ARG A 155 9.51 -19.56 -59.09
C ARG A 155 9.19 -18.96 -57.74
N HIS A 156 10.01 -19.26 -56.75
CA HIS A 156 9.88 -18.74 -55.40
C HIS A 156 10.97 -17.69 -55.17
N ARG A 157 10.61 -16.63 -54.44
CA ARG A 157 11.55 -15.62 -53.99
C ARG A 157 12.15 -16.07 -52.68
N VAL A 158 13.47 -16.21 -52.62
CA VAL A 158 14.18 -16.49 -51.38
C VAL A 158 14.77 -15.19 -50.86
N VAL A 159 14.62 -14.93 -49.57
CA VAL A 159 15.03 -13.68 -48.94
C VAL A 159 15.90 -13.91 -47.71
N ARG A 160 16.75 -12.92 -47.41
CA ARG A 160 17.59 -12.87 -46.21
C ARG A 160 17.64 -11.45 -45.67
N LEU A 161 17.55 -11.27 -44.36
CA LEU A 161 17.59 -9.98 -43.70
C LEU A 161 18.91 -9.78 -42.95
N LEU A 162 19.63 -8.72 -43.27
CA LEU A 162 20.70 -8.18 -42.43
C LEU A 162 20.09 -7.19 -41.44
N ALA A 163 20.33 -7.38 -40.16
CA ALA A 163 19.86 -6.52 -39.09
C ALA A 163 20.99 -6.07 -38.17
N ARG A 164 20.90 -4.83 -37.70
CA ARG A 164 21.73 -4.33 -36.61
C ARG A 164 20.99 -4.57 -35.30
N VAL A 165 21.57 -5.36 -34.41
CA VAL A 165 21.03 -5.68 -33.10
C VAL A 165 21.79 -4.88 -32.06
N VAL A 166 21.09 -4.02 -31.33
CA VAL A 166 21.65 -3.22 -30.24
C VAL A 166 21.18 -3.82 -28.93
N VAL A 167 22.11 -4.25 -28.10
CA VAL A 167 21.84 -4.78 -26.76
C VAL A 167 22.30 -3.77 -25.74
N SER A 168 21.39 -3.33 -24.86
CA SER A 168 21.71 -2.48 -23.72
C SER A 168 21.43 -3.22 -22.42
N ALA A 169 22.44 -3.32 -21.57
CA ALA A 169 22.36 -3.93 -20.25
C ALA A 169 23.15 -3.08 -19.24
N GLY A 170 22.50 -2.51 -18.24
CA GLY A 170 23.21 -1.65 -17.30
C GLY A 170 23.71 -0.36 -17.97
N SER A 171 25.03 -0.17 -17.98
CA SER A 171 25.71 0.90 -18.74
C SER A 171 26.45 0.40 -19.98
N THR A 172 26.37 -0.89 -20.31
CA THR A 172 26.97 -1.43 -21.52
C THR A 172 25.96 -1.34 -22.66
N VAL A 173 26.46 -0.93 -23.83
CA VAL A 173 25.73 -0.94 -25.10
C VAL A 173 26.61 -1.67 -26.10
N GLU A 174 26.11 -2.78 -26.62
CA GLU A 174 26.78 -3.59 -27.63
C GLU A 174 25.99 -3.52 -28.94
N GLU A 175 26.69 -3.41 -30.06
CA GLU A 175 26.10 -3.43 -31.39
C GLU A 175 26.61 -4.62 -32.19
N HIS A 176 25.69 -5.41 -32.73
CA HIS A 176 25.96 -6.60 -33.54
C HIS A 176 25.33 -6.44 -34.92
N LEU A 177 26.01 -6.91 -35.97
CA LEU A 177 25.44 -7.05 -37.31
C LEU A 177 25.19 -8.53 -37.56
N ILE A 178 23.93 -8.91 -37.65
CA ILE A 178 23.49 -10.30 -37.74
C ILE A 178 22.65 -10.47 -38.99
N GLU A 179 22.93 -11.54 -39.71
CA GLU A 179 22.15 -11.96 -40.86
C GLU A 179 21.20 -13.08 -40.45
N SER A 180 19.93 -12.98 -40.83
CA SER A 180 18.96 -14.07 -40.66
C SER A 180 19.35 -15.29 -41.51
N GLY A 181 18.66 -16.40 -41.28
CA GLY A 181 18.56 -17.49 -42.24
C GLY A 181 17.93 -17.06 -43.57
N TYR A 182 17.90 -18.01 -44.51
CA TYR A 182 17.24 -17.86 -45.80
C TYR A 182 15.80 -18.37 -45.71
N PHE A 183 14.84 -17.58 -46.21
CA PHE A 183 13.42 -17.95 -46.18
C PHE A 183 12.80 -17.87 -47.57
N ASP A 184 11.88 -18.79 -47.86
CA ASP A 184 10.96 -18.64 -48.98
C ASP A 184 9.92 -17.56 -48.65
N ALA A 185 9.90 -16.49 -49.43
CA ALA A 185 8.94 -15.41 -49.25
C ALA A 185 7.49 -15.83 -49.49
N SER A 186 7.26 -16.97 -50.14
CA SER A 186 5.93 -17.47 -50.50
C SER A 186 5.38 -18.35 -49.37
N SER A 187 6.13 -19.38 -48.96
CA SER A 187 5.70 -20.28 -47.88
C SER A 187 6.04 -19.77 -46.47
N GLY A 188 7.03 -18.89 -46.32
CA GLY A 188 7.58 -18.47 -45.05
C GLY A 188 8.50 -19.49 -44.37
N THR A 189 8.84 -20.59 -45.06
CA THR A 189 9.68 -21.66 -44.50
C THR A 189 11.16 -21.37 -44.68
N THR A 190 11.97 -21.80 -43.71
CA THR A 190 13.42 -21.78 -43.83
C THR A 190 13.88 -22.68 -44.97
N VAL A 191 14.80 -22.15 -45.78
CA VAL A 191 15.37 -22.84 -46.93
C VAL A 191 16.41 -23.88 -46.45
N PRO A 192 16.46 -25.08 -47.06
CA PRO A 192 17.48 -26.09 -46.74
C PRO A 192 18.92 -25.57 -46.87
N ALA A 193 19.82 -26.07 -46.01
CA ALA A 193 21.20 -25.56 -45.90
C ALA A 193 22.02 -25.68 -47.19
N ASP A 194 21.78 -26.70 -47.99
CA ASP A 194 22.39 -26.91 -49.30
C ASP A 194 21.93 -25.86 -50.34
N VAL A 195 20.66 -25.48 -50.31
CA VAL A 195 20.10 -24.42 -51.16
C VAL A 195 20.56 -23.04 -50.68
N ALA A 196 20.62 -22.82 -49.37
CA ALA A 196 21.20 -21.61 -48.77
C ALA A 196 22.66 -21.42 -49.22
N ALA A 197 23.46 -22.48 -49.23
CA ALA A 197 24.85 -22.43 -49.71
C ALA A 197 24.96 -22.04 -51.20
N GLU A 198 23.99 -22.40 -52.05
CA GLU A 198 23.94 -21.92 -53.44
C GLU A 198 23.59 -20.43 -53.52
N CYS A 199 22.73 -19.92 -52.63
CA CYS A 199 22.44 -18.49 -52.53
C CYS A 199 23.69 -17.70 -52.10
N ASP A 200 24.45 -18.19 -51.11
CA ASP A 200 25.72 -17.60 -50.68
C ASP A 200 26.75 -17.55 -51.82
N LYS A 201 26.88 -18.63 -52.61
CA LYS A 201 27.75 -18.66 -53.79
C LYS A 201 27.32 -17.62 -54.84
N ALA A 202 26.02 -17.46 -55.05
CA ALA A 202 25.48 -16.45 -55.96
C ALA A 202 25.66 -15.01 -55.45
N ALA A 203 25.81 -14.82 -54.14
CA ALA A 203 26.03 -13.53 -53.50
C ALA A 203 27.48 -13.00 -53.59
N GLY A 204 28.44 -13.84 -54.03
CA GLY A 204 29.88 -13.50 -54.06
C GLY A 204 30.25 -12.22 -54.83
N PRO A 205 31.50 -11.72 -54.73
CA PRO A 205 31.91 -10.34 -55.02
C PRO A 205 31.89 -9.90 -56.51
N LYS A 206 31.16 -10.58 -57.39
CA LYS A 206 31.12 -10.26 -58.82
C LYS A 206 29.93 -9.37 -59.16
N ARG A 207 30.26 -8.09 -59.40
CA ARG A 207 29.64 -7.12 -60.32
C ARG A 207 28.15 -7.31 -60.58
N THR A 208 27.36 -6.33 -60.13
CA THR A 208 26.08 -5.90 -60.69
C THR A 208 25.97 -6.26 -62.17
N ARG A 209 25.41 -7.45 -62.44
CA ARG A 209 24.95 -7.77 -63.79
C ARG A 209 23.66 -6.99 -63.98
N VAL A 210 23.76 -5.93 -64.79
CA VAL A 210 22.61 -5.33 -65.46
C VAL A 210 21.75 -6.47 -66.00
N ARG A 211 20.45 -6.43 -65.69
CA ARG A 211 19.39 -7.34 -66.15
C ARG A 211 19.71 -7.91 -67.53
N GLY A 212 20.35 -9.07 -67.56
CA GLY A 212 20.49 -9.88 -68.76
C GLY A 212 19.17 -10.59 -68.93
N ALA A 213 18.37 -10.15 -69.91
CA ALA A 213 17.19 -10.88 -70.33
C ALA A 213 17.60 -12.32 -70.69
N VAL A 214 17.24 -13.27 -69.83
CA VAL A 214 17.30 -14.69 -70.17
C VAL A 214 16.25 -14.92 -71.26
N ARG A 215 16.68 -14.87 -72.51
CA ARG A 215 15.87 -15.31 -73.66
C ARG A 215 15.84 -16.84 -73.66
N GLY A 216 14.63 -17.42 -73.59
CA GLY A 216 14.39 -18.77 -74.11
C GLY A 216 13.95 -19.87 -73.13
N GLY A 217 13.33 -19.56 -71.99
CA GLY A 217 12.69 -20.56 -71.14
C GLY A 217 11.16 -20.39 -71.12
N VAL A 218 10.41 -21.49 -71.00
CA VAL A 218 8.96 -21.47 -70.70
C VAL A 218 8.71 -20.51 -69.54
N ALA A 219 7.73 -19.62 -69.67
CA ALA A 219 7.41 -18.63 -68.64
C ALA A 219 6.83 -19.33 -67.40
N VAL A 220 7.69 -19.72 -66.47
CA VAL A 220 7.29 -20.28 -65.17
C VAL A 220 6.75 -19.16 -64.29
N ARG A 221 5.58 -19.38 -63.67
CA ARG A 221 4.93 -18.38 -62.81
C ARG A 221 5.81 -18.06 -61.60
N ILE A 222 5.82 -16.79 -61.18
CA ILE A 222 6.39 -16.40 -59.88
C ILE A 222 5.28 -16.52 -58.85
N GLU A 223 5.53 -17.29 -57.80
CA GLU A 223 4.57 -17.47 -56.72
C GLU A 223 4.39 -16.14 -55.95
N PRO A 224 3.15 -15.74 -55.64
CA PRO A 224 2.92 -14.55 -54.83
C PRO A 224 3.58 -14.73 -53.46
N GLY A 225 4.34 -13.71 -53.06
CA GLY A 225 4.97 -13.68 -51.75
C GLY A 225 4.00 -13.16 -50.68
N ARG A 226 4.30 -13.51 -49.43
CA ARG A 226 3.72 -12.89 -48.24
C ARG A 226 3.98 -11.38 -48.22
N THR A 227 3.19 -10.66 -47.43
CA THR A 227 3.36 -9.22 -47.24
C THR A 227 4.72 -8.91 -46.59
N GLY A 228 5.23 -7.70 -46.79
CA GLY A 228 6.50 -7.29 -46.19
C GLY A 228 6.50 -7.40 -44.65
N ALA A 229 5.37 -7.13 -44.00
CA ALA A 229 5.24 -7.25 -42.54
C ALA A 229 5.41 -8.70 -42.06
N GLU A 230 4.83 -9.66 -42.79
CA GLU A 230 4.95 -11.09 -42.47
C GLU A 230 6.39 -11.59 -42.69
N LEU A 231 7.06 -11.16 -43.76
CA LEU A 231 8.46 -11.51 -44.02
C LEU A 231 9.39 -10.97 -42.94
N VAL A 232 9.17 -9.73 -42.50
CA VAL A 232 9.93 -9.14 -41.40
C VAL A 232 9.67 -9.90 -40.10
N ALA A 233 8.42 -10.29 -39.81
CA ALA A 233 8.11 -11.07 -38.62
C ALA A 233 8.84 -12.43 -38.61
N ILE A 234 8.88 -13.14 -39.74
CA ILE A 234 9.59 -14.41 -39.89
C ILE A 234 11.10 -14.21 -39.68
N ALA A 235 11.69 -13.23 -40.36
CA ALA A 235 13.12 -12.95 -40.24
C ALA A 235 13.50 -12.52 -38.82
N LEU A 236 12.66 -11.74 -38.14
CA LEU A 236 12.87 -11.35 -36.75
C LEU A 236 12.74 -12.54 -35.79
N ALA A 237 11.82 -13.47 -36.03
CA ALA A 237 11.68 -14.69 -35.23
C ALA A 237 12.93 -15.56 -35.31
N ASP A 238 13.50 -15.72 -36.51
CA ASP A 238 14.76 -16.45 -36.72
C ASP A 238 15.96 -15.73 -36.11
N LEU A 239 16.08 -14.41 -36.32
CA LEU A 239 17.13 -13.60 -35.68
C LEU A 239 17.07 -13.73 -34.15
N ARG A 240 15.86 -13.67 -33.57
CA ARG A 240 15.66 -13.89 -32.15
C ARG A 240 16.12 -15.28 -31.74
N ALA A 241 15.71 -16.33 -32.45
CA ALA A 241 16.14 -17.69 -32.14
C ALA A 241 17.67 -17.87 -32.21
N SER A 242 18.32 -17.27 -33.21
CA SER A 242 19.78 -17.34 -33.37
C SER A 242 20.56 -16.61 -32.27
N PHE A 243 20.02 -15.50 -31.77
CA PHE A 243 20.71 -14.60 -30.83
C PHE A 243 20.25 -14.77 -29.37
N GLU A 244 19.18 -15.53 -29.13
CA GLU A 244 18.66 -15.79 -27.78
C GLU A 244 19.73 -16.38 -26.84
N PRO A 245 20.61 -17.33 -27.22
CA PRO A 245 21.65 -17.84 -26.32
C PRO A 245 22.56 -16.74 -25.78
N GLU A 246 23.01 -15.82 -26.64
CA GLU A 246 23.88 -14.69 -26.26
C GLU A 246 23.13 -13.68 -25.38
N VAL A 247 21.84 -13.42 -25.68
CA VAL A 247 20.98 -12.59 -24.83
C VAL A 247 20.77 -13.22 -23.45
N GLN A 248 20.64 -14.55 -23.37
CA GLN A 248 20.51 -15.25 -22.08
C GLN A 248 21.79 -15.16 -21.26
N GLU A 249 22.96 -15.27 -21.89
CA GLU A 249 24.25 -15.04 -21.21
C GLU A 249 24.35 -13.60 -20.67
N LEU A 250 23.99 -12.60 -21.46
CA LEU A 250 23.97 -11.19 -21.04
C LEU A 250 22.95 -10.93 -19.93
N ARG A 251 21.77 -11.57 -19.97
CA ARG A 251 20.78 -11.51 -18.87
C ARG A 251 21.35 -12.10 -17.59
N ALA A 252 21.97 -13.27 -17.66
CA ALA A 252 22.57 -13.92 -16.49
C ALA A 252 23.75 -13.11 -15.92
N GLU A 253 24.51 -12.39 -16.75
CA GLU A 253 25.53 -11.46 -16.27
C GLU A 253 24.92 -10.20 -15.62
N ALA A 254 23.91 -9.60 -16.25
CA ALA A 254 23.21 -8.44 -15.71
C ALA A 254 22.50 -8.73 -14.38
N GLU A 255 21.91 -9.91 -14.22
CA GLU A 255 21.29 -10.37 -12.98
C GLU A 255 22.32 -10.53 -11.86
N ARG A 256 23.48 -11.15 -12.14
CA ARG A 256 24.57 -11.27 -11.17
C ARG A 256 25.12 -9.90 -10.75
N ALA A 257 25.27 -8.97 -11.70
CA ALA A 257 25.70 -7.60 -11.41
C ALA A 257 24.64 -6.85 -10.56
N LEU A 258 23.36 -6.97 -10.92
CA LEU A 258 22.24 -6.39 -10.18
C LEU A 258 22.20 -6.91 -8.74
N GLU A 259 22.32 -8.23 -8.53
CA GLU A 259 22.33 -8.82 -7.19
C GLU A 259 23.47 -8.24 -6.35
N SER A 260 24.68 -8.11 -6.91
CA SER A 260 25.81 -7.50 -6.21
C SER A 260 25.58 -6.03 -5.86
N GLU A 261 24.94 -5.27 -6.74
CA GLU A 261 24.65 -3.84 -6.51
C GLU A 261 23.50 -3.64 -5.51
N LEU A 262 22.43 -4.42 -5.61
CA LEU A 262 21.34 -4.41 -4.65
C LEU A 262 21.84 -4.81 -3.26
N PHE A 263 22.71 -5.82 -3.15
CA PHE A 263 23.33 -6.17 -1.88
C PHE A 263 24.13 -5.00 -1.27
N ARG A 264 24.87 -4.25 -2.10
CA ARG A 264 25.62 -3.07 -1.67
C ARG A 264 24.69 -1.94 -1.19
N ILE A 265 23.61 -1.69 -1.92
CA ILE A 265 22.58 -0.69 -1.59
C ILE A 265 21.87 -1.08 -0.29
N ASP A 266 21.37 -2.31 -0.21
CA ASP A 266 20.65 -2.83 0.97
C ASP A 266 21.55 -2.77 2.21
N SER A 267 22.83 -3.15 2.10
CA SER A 267 23.80 -3.06 3.19
C SER A 267 24.05 -1.61 3.64
N TYR A 268 24.17 -0.67 2.70
CA TYR A 268 24.37 0.75 3.01
C TYR A 268 23.18 1.34 3.75
N TYR A 269 21.96 1.14 3.25
CA TYR A 269 20.74 1.66 3.90
C TYR A 269 20.44 0.98 5.22
N THR A 270 20.72 -0.33 5.35
CA THR A 270 20.61 -1.03 6.65
C THR A 270 21.53 -0.41 7.69
N ALA A 271 22.78 -0.09 7.33
CA ALA A 271 23.71 0.59 8.24
C ALA A 271 23.27 2.03 8.57
N LEU A 272 22.70 2.74 7.59
CA LEU A 272 22.18 4.11 7.77
C LEU A 272 20.98 4.13 8.72
N LEU A 273 20.04 3.19 8.56
CA LEU A 273 18.85 3.04 9.40
C LEU A 273 19.21 2.60 10.83
N ALA A 274 20.12 1.62 10.98
CA ALA A 274 20.60 1.20 12.30
C ALA A 274 21.33 2.34 13.04
N GLY A 275 22.01 3.24 12.32
CA GLY A 275 22.62 4.44 12.89
C GLY A 275 21.60 5.50 13.33
N ALA A 276 20.43 5.55 12.70
CA ALA A 276 19.32 6.41 13.11
C ALA A 276 18.62 5.86 14.38
N ASP A 277 18.44 4.54 14.47
CA ASP A 277 17.84 3.88 15.64
C ASP A 277 18.66 4.10 16.93
N ALA A 278 19.98 4.28 16.81
CA ALA A 278 20.86 4.52 17.94
C ALA A 278 20.73 5.91 18.57
N LYS A 279 20.01 6.87 17.95
CA LYS A 279 19.94 8.27 18.39
C LYS A 279 18.69 8.67 19.19
N GLY A 280 17.72 7.77 19.40
CA GLY A 280 16.56 8.00 20.27
C GLY A 280 15.33 8.56 19.53
N SER A 281 14.16 8.40 20.14
CA SER A 281 12.84 8.53 19.50
C SER A 281 12.30 9.98 19.44
N ASP A 282 12.93 10.85 18.66
CA ASP A 282 12.35 12.16 18.32
C ASP A 282 11.57 12.09 16.98
N ASP A 283 10.52 12.91 16.83
CA ASP A 283 9.70 12.98 15.61
C ASP A 283 10.53 13.30 14.34
N ALA A 284 11.63 14.03 14.50
CA ALA A 284 12.58 14.33 13.43
C ALA A 284 13.29 13.07 12.90
N ASP A 285 13.58 12.10 13.77
CA ASP A 285 14.22 10.84 13.39
C ASP A 285 13.22 9.91 12.68
N ALA A 286 11.93 10.00 13.01
CA ALA A 286 10.87 9.28 12.29
C ALA A 286 10.62 9.81 10.87
N GLU A 287 10.78 11.12 10.64
CA GLU A 287 10.71 11.71 9.30
C GLU A 287 11.96 11.40 8.47
N ALA A 288 13.16 11.49 9.07
CA ALA A 288 14.41 11.08 8.41
C ALA A 288 14.39 9.59 8.01
N ARG A 289 13.86 8.72 8.88
CA ARG A 289 13.70 7.29 8.58
C ARG A 289 12.80 7.05 7.37
N ARG A 290 11.63 7.69 7.31
CA ARG A 290 10.73 7.61 6.15
C ARG A 290 11.39 8.11 4.87
N ALA A 291 12.19 9.18 4.95
CA ALA A 291 12.95 9.68 3.80
C ALA A 291 13.99 8.67 3.31
N TYR A 292 14.72 8.01 4.21
CA TYR A 292 15.69 6.97 3.85
C TYR A 292 15.03 5.71 3.28
N GLU A 293 13.91 5.25 3.83
CA GLU A 293 13.14 4.11 3.30
C GLU A 293 12.61 4.41 1.89
N ALA A 294 12.10 5.62 1.67
CA ALA A 294 11.65 6.06 0.34
C ALA A 294 12.80 6.18 -0.65
N GLU A 295 13.95 6.70 -0.23
CA GLU A 295 15.15 6.77 -1.09
C GLU A 295 15.71 5.38 -1.40
N HIS A 296 15.76 4.48 -0.42
CA HIS A 296 16.18 3.09 -0.60
C HIS A 296 15.33 2.39 -1.65
N THR A 297 14.01 2.51 -1.53
CA THR A 297 13.05 1.96 -2.51
C THR A 297 13.27 2.55 -3.90
N ARG A 298 13.48 3.87 -4.00
CA ARG A 298 13.76 4.55 -5.27
C ARG A 298 15.06 4.07 -5.92
N ARG A 299 16.14 3.95 -5.14
CA ARG A 299 17.46 3.51 -5.64
C ARG A 299 17.44 2.07 -6.10
N ARG A 300 16.74 1.19 -5.36
CA ARG A 300 16.51 -0.19 -5.78
C ARG A 300 15.80 -0.26 -7.14
N ALA A 301 14.69 0.47 -7.28
CA ALA A 301 13.94 0.53 -8.54
C ALA A 301 14.71 1.20 -9.70
N GLU A 302 15.65 2.10 -9.41
CA GLU A 302 16.55 2.67 -10.42
C GLU A 302 17.58 1.64 -10.91
N GLU A 303 18.23 0.92 -10.01
CA GLU A 303 19.20 -0.11 -10.38
C GLU A 303 18.55 -1.32 -11.07
N GLU A 304 17.36 -1.75 -10.63
CA GLU A 304 16.59 -2.81 -11.30
C GLU A 304 16.23 -2.42 -12.74
N ARG A 305 15.79 -1.17 -12.97
CA ARG A 305 15.53 -0.67 -14.32
C ARG A 305 16.79 -0.55 -15.15
N ARG A 306 17.91 -0.16 -14.55
CA ARG A 306 19.20 -0.01 -15.24
C ARG A 306 19.73 -1.36 -15.73
N HIS A 307 19.63 -2.41 -14.92
CA HIS A 307 20.09 -3.76 -15.28
C HIS A 307 19.09 -4.55 -16.15
N GLN A 308 17.95 -3.96 -16.51
CA GLN A 308 17.04 -4.57 -17.47
C GLN A 308 17.68 -4.66 -18.85
N VAL A 309 17.90 -5.88 -19.35
CA VAL A 309 18.43 -6.11 -20.70
C VAL A 309 17.37 -5.75 -21.74
N ARG A 310 17.71 -4.83 -22.64
CA ARG A 310 16.86 -4.45 -23.79
C ARG A 310 17.60 -4.75 -25.08
N VAL A 311 16.88 -5.36 -26.01
CA VAL A 311 17.38 -5.70 -27.35
C VAL A 311 16.55 -4.96 -28.38
N VAL A 312 17.19 -4.18 -29.23
CA VAL A 312 16.55 -3.44 -30.32
C VAL A 312 17.11 -3.94 -31.64
N VAL A 313 16.22 -4.43 -32.51
CA VAL A 313 16.60 -4.93 -33.84
C VAL A 313 16.22 -3.91 -34.89
N HIS A 314 17.21 -3.46 -35.66
CA HIS A 314 17.04 -2.53 -36.78
C HIS A 314 17.30 -3.26 -38.10
N PRO A 315 16.27 -3.52 -38.92
CA PRO A 315 16.43 -4.03 -40.28
C PRO A 315 17.32 -3.10 -41.11
N VAL A 316 18.40 -3.61 -41.71
CA VAL A 316 19.36 -2.83 -42.49
C VAL A 316 19.21 -3.08 -43.98
N GLN A 317 19.16 -4.35 -44.39
CA GLN A 317 19.15 -4.74 -45.80
C GLN A 317 18.39 -6.05 -46.00
N LEU A 318 17.53 -6.09 -47.03
CA LEU A 318 16.87 -7.30 -47.50
C LEU A 318 17.52 -7.77 -48.81
N THR A 319 18.04 -8.99 -48.84
CA THR A 319 18.63 -9.59 -50.04
C THR A 319 17.68 -10.64 -50.61
N GLU A 320 17.53 -10.68 -51.94
CA GLU A 320 16.55 -11.52 -52.63
C GLU A 320 17.15 -12.29 -53.82
N TRP A 321 16.68 -13.54 -53.98
CA TRP A 321 16.99 -14.45 -55.08
C TRP A 321 15.70 -15.06 -55.64
N GLU A 322 15.75 -15.53 -56.90
CA GLU A 322 14.65 -16.30 -57.50
C GLU A 322 15.11 -17.74 -57.79
N LEU A 323 14.41 -18.73 -57.21
CA LEU A 323 14.74 -20.14 -57.35
C LEU A 323 13.55 -20.92 -57.89
N LEU A 324 13.82 -22.03 -58.59
CA LEU A 324 12.77 -22.94 -59.05
C LEU A 324 12.44 -23.97 -57.97
N VAL A 325 11.15 -24.12 -57.70
CA VAL A 325 10.62 -25.03 -56.68
C VAL A 325 9.52 -25.88 -57.31
N GLN A 326 9.56 -27.18 -57.08
CA GLN A 326 8.41 -28.04 -57.32
C GLN A 326 7.56 -28.10 -56.06
N CYS A 327 6.25 -27.92 -56.20
CA CYS A 327 5.31 -27.96 -55.10
C CYS A 327 4.35 -29.13 -55.30
N ALA A 328 4.26 -30.03 -54.31
CA ALA A 328 3.30 -31.11 -54.27
C ALA A 328 2.22 -30.79 -53.23
N GLN A 329 0.97 -30.73 -53.67
CA GLN A 329 -0.16 -30.33 -52.84
C GLN A 329 -0.99 -31.55 -52.48
N PHE A 330 -1.18 -31.78 -51.18
CA PHE A 330 -2.00 -32.86 -50.65
C PHE A 330 -3.23 -32.27 -49.98
N GLU A 331 -4.37 -32.90 -50.19
CA GLU A 331 -5.57 -32.66 -49.39
C GLU A 331 -5.66 -33.75 -48.32
N ILE A 332 -5.71 -33.34 -47.06
CA ILE A 332 -5.85 -34.25 -45.91
C ILE A 332 -7.27 -34.12 -45.39
N THR A 333 -8.03 -35.20 -45.44
CA THR A 333 -9.42 -35.26 -44.95
C THR A 333 -9.49 -36.08 -43.68
N THR A 334 -10.29 -35.64 -42.71
CA THR A 334 -10.48 -36.42 -41.46
C THR A 334 -11.16 -37.76 -41.74
N VAL A 335 -11.02 -38.74 -40.83
CA VAL A 335 -11.63 -40.08 -40.97
C VAL A 335 -13.14 -40.02 -41.19
N ARG A 336 -13.83 -39.05 -40.57
CA ARG A 336 -15.27 -38.81 -40.73
C ARG A 336 -15.62 -37.94 -41.94
N GLN A 337 -14.64 -37.47 -42.70
CA GLN A 337 -14.79 -36.54 -43.83
C GLN A 337 -15.47 -35.21 -43.47
N GLU A 338 -15.41 -34.80 -42.20
CA GLU A 338 -16.03 -33.56 -41.72
C GLU A 338 -15.16 -32.33 -42.00
N HIS A 339 -13.84 -32.51 -42.04
CA HIS A 339 -12.87 -31.44 -42.21
C HIS A 339 -11.77 -31.85 -43.21
N ALA A 340 -11.29 -30.88 -43.97
CA ALA A 340 -10.22 -31.04 -44.93
C ALA A 340 -9.22 -29.89 -44.79
N GLY A 341 -7.94 -30.20 -44.94
CA GLY A 341 -6.86 -29.23 -44.95
C GLY A 341 -5.87 -29.47 -46.09
N ARG A 342 -5.14 -28.42 -46.50
CA ARG A 342 -4.18 -28.50 -47.61
C ARG A 342 -2.74 -28.45 -47.09
N LEU A 343 -1.97 -29.50 -47.38
CA LEU A 343 -0.54 -29.56 -47.11
C LEU A 343 0.23 -29.30 -48.40
N VAL A 344 1.31 -28.53 -48.33
CA VAL A 344 2.21 -28.32 -49.46
C VAL A 344 3.59 -28.84 -49.08
N ALA A 345 4.11 -29.77 -49.88
CA ALA A 345 5.51 -30.17 -49.85
C ALA A 345 6.27 -29.42 -50.93
N GLN A 346 7.51 -29.04 -50.64
CA GLN A 346 8.37 -28.27 -51.53
C GLN A 346 9.63 -29.05 -51.86
N ARG A 347 10.08 -28.97 -53.11
CA ARG A 347 11.35 -29.53 -53.57
C ARG A 347 12.11 -28.44 -54.32
N TRP A 348 13.22 -28.01 -53.74
CA TRP A 348 14.10 -27.02 -54.33
C TRP A 348 14.98 -27.64 -55.41
N LEU A 349 15.03 -27.02 -56.60
CA LEU A 349 15.80 -27.56 -57.73
C LEU A 349 17.28 -27.12 -57.74
N ASN A 350 17.69 -26.27 -56.80
CA ASN A 350 19.03 -25.70 -56.68
C ASN A 350 19.83 -26.37 -55.54
N GLY A 351 19.64 -27.66 -55.30
CA GLY A 351 20.28 -28.39 -54.20
C GLY A 351 20.12 -29.91 -54.35
N GLY A 352 20.11 -30.63 -53.24
CA GLY A 352 19.94 -32.09 -53.16
C GLY A 352 18.58 -32.59 -53.63
N GLY A 353 17.61 -31.69 -53.83
CA GLY A 353 16.34 -32.02 -54.50
C GLY A 353 15.47 -33.00 -53.71
N GLY A 354 15.54 -32.99 -52.38
CA GLY A 354 14.60 -33.73 -51.52
C GLY A 354 13.26 -33.01 -51.40
N TRP A 355 12.19 -33.77 -51.15
CA TRP A 355 10.90 -33.20 -50.75
C TRP A 355 10.94 -32.82 -49.28
N THR A 356 10.60 -31.56 -49.01
CA THR A 356 10.49 -30.98 -47.68
C THR A 356 9.01 -30.79 -47.34
N PHE A 357 8.60 -31.32 -46.20
CA PHE A 357 7.27 -31.12 -45.64
C PHE A 357 7.40 -30.21 -44.43
N ALA A 358 6.60 -29.16 -44.34
CA ALA A 358 6.60 -28.24 -43.21
C ALA A 358 5.20 -28.08 -42.63
N CYS A 359 5.12 -27.91 -41.31
CA CYS A 359 3.88 -27.52 -40.65
C CYS A 359 3.47 -26.12 -41.12
N PRO A 360 2.25 -25.91 -41.65
CA PRO A 360 1.79 -24.58 -42.06
C PRO A 360 1.75 -23.54 -40.94
N GLY A 361 1.57 -23.98 -39.68
CA GLY A 361 1.53 -23.11 -38.51
C GLY A 361 2.92 -22.68 -38.03
N CYS A 362 3.74 -23.62 -37.57
CA CYS A 362 5.05 -23.30 -36.98
C CYS A 362 6.24 -23.36 -37.94
N GLY A 363 6.05 -23.82 -39.18
CA GLY A 363 7.14 -23.98 -40.15
C GLY A 363 8.10 -25.14 -39.87
N ALA A 364 7.88 -25.93 -38.81
CA ALA A 364 8.72 -27.06 -38.46
C ALA A 364 8.81 -28.05 -39.63
N VAL A 365 10.05 -28.37 -40.04
CA VAL A 365 10.34 -29.27 -41.14
C VAL A 365 10.31 -30.72 -40.64
N SER A 366 9.66 -31.59 -41.39
CA SER A 366 9.53 -33.04 -41.11
C SER A 366 8.96 -33.34 -39.71
N PRO A 367 7.74 -32.87 -39.39
CA PRO A 367 7.10 -33.18 -38.11
C PRO A 367 6.86 -34.69 -37.93
N ASN A 368 6.75 -35.14 -36.68
CA ASN A 368 6.56 -36.57 -36.38
C ASN A 368 5.19 -37.06 -36.84
N SER A 369 4.17 -36.20 -36.78
CA SER A 369 2.85 -36.50 -37.29
C SER A 369 2.10 -35.22 -37.68
N LEU A 370 1.05 -35.37 -38.49
CA LEU A 370 0.15 -34.29 -38.90
C LEU A 370 -1.29 -34.62 -38.52
N SER A 371 -2.06 -33.58 -38.22
CA SER A 371 -3.48 -33.68 -37.93
C SER A 371 -4.25 -32.52 -38.55
N VAL A 372 -5.53 -32.73 -38.84
CA VAL A 372 -6.45 -31.70 -39.32
C VAL A 372 -7.28 -31.20 -38.14
N CYS A 373 -7.21 -29.90 -37.87
CA CYS A 373 -7.99 -29.23 -36.84
C CYS A 373 -9.46 -29.11 -37.28
N LYS A 374 -10.37 -28.89 -36.32
CA LYS A 374 -11.81 -28.71 -36.59
C LYS A 374 -12.13 -27.59 -37.60
N SER A 375 -11.27 -26.57 -37.70
CA SER A 375 -11.38 -25.48 -38.68
C SER A 375 -10.72 -25.79 -40.04
N GLY A 376 -10.22 -27.02 -40.27
CA GLY A 376 -9.58 -27.43 -41.52
C GLY A 376 -8.09 -27.10 -41.64
N HIS A 377 -7.46 -26.61 -40.57
CA HIS A 377 -6.01 -26.33 -40.59
C HIS A 377 -5.20 -27.58 -40.32
N ILE A 378 -4.06 -27.73 -41.00
CA ILE A 378 -3.11 -28.81 -40.71
C ILE A 378 -2.10 -28.34 -39.68
N ALA A 379 -1.95 -29.11 -38.61
CA ALA A 379 -1.01 -28.86 -37.53
C ALA A 379 -0.15 -30.10 -37.24
N CYS A 380 1.12 -29.88 -36.90
CA CYS A 380 2.01 -30.93 -36.42
C CYS A 380 1.69 -31.34 -34.98
N ASP A 381 2.36 -32.40 -34.51
CA ASP A 381 2.29 -32.89 -33.12
C ASP A 381 2.59 -31.84 -32.05
N ALA A 382 3.38 -30.81 -32.37
CA ALA A 382 3.66 -29.71 -31.43
C ALA A 382 2.62 -28.57 -31.47
N CYS A 383 1.91 -28.41 -32.59
CA CYS A 383 0.92 -27.33 -32.76
C CYS A 383 -0.53 -27.82 -32.59
N ALA A 384 -0.73 -29.12 -32.49
CA ALA A 384 -2.03 -29.75 -32.33
C ALA A 384 -2.22 -30.19 -30.89
N SER A 385 -3.40 -29.90 -30.35
CA SER A 385 -3.84 -30.35 -29.02
C SER A 385 -5.21 -31.00 -29.12
N THR A 386 -5.51 -31.88 -28.16
CA THR A 386 -6.84 -32.52 -28.05
C THR A 386 -7.65 -31.78 -27.00
N CYS A 387 -8.85 -31.32 -27.38
CA CYS A 387 -9.72 -30.60 -26.45
C CYS A 387 -10.19 -31.53 -25.32
N SER A 388 -10.00 -31.10 -24.07
CA SER A 388 -10.44 -31.86 -22.89
C SER A 388 -11.97 -31.98 -22.76
N ALA A 389 -12.74 -31.08 -23.39
CA ALA A 389 -14.20 -31.08 -23.34
C ALA A 389 -14.86 -31.96 -24.42
N CYS A 390 -14.43 -31.88 -25.68
CA CYS A 390 -15.02 -32.65 -26.78
C CYS A 390 -14.12 -33.74 -27.39
N SER A 391 -12.86 -33.85 -26.95
CA SER A 391 -11.87 -34.80 -27.48
C SER A 391 -11.48 -34.62 -28.95
N GLU A 392 -11.89 -33.51 -29.59
CA GLU A 392 -11.49 -33.19 -30.97
C GLU A 392 -10.12 -32.49 -31.01
N VAL A 393 -9.41 -32.67 -32.12
CA VAL A 393 -8.10 -32.04 -32.34
C VAL A 393 -8.26 -30.61 -32.83
N PHE A 394 -7.51 -29.69 -32.23
CA PHE A 394 -7.46 -28.28 -32.63
C PHE A 394 -6.00 -27.80 -32.72
N CYS A 395 -5.74 -26.78 -33.53
CA CYS A 395 -4.41 -26.17 -33.63
C CYS A 395 -4.27 -25.00 -32.65
N SER A 396 -3.04 -24.59 -32.34
CA SER A 396 -2.73 -23.48 -31.42
C SER A 396 -3.53 -22.20 -31.65
N ASP A 397 -3.91 -21.91 -32.90
CA ASP A 397 -4.67 -20.71 -33.25
C ASP A 397 -6.19 -20.82 -32.97
N HIS A 398 -6.70 -22.03 -32.72
CA HIS A 398 -8.13 -22.32 -32.60
C HIS A 398 -8.48 -22.92 -31.23
N GLY A 399 -7.84 -22.44 -30.17
CA GLY A 399 -8.13 -22.80 -28.80
C GLY A 399 -7.18 -22.17 -27.80
N ILE A 400 -7.18 -22.74 -26.59
CA ILE A 400 -6.29 -22.37 -25.50
C ILE A 400 -5.45 -23.59 -25.12
N ASP A 401 -4.16 -23.36 -24.88
CA ASP A 401 -3.23 -24.44 -24.52
C ASP A 401 -3.47 -24.94 -23.09
N ALA A 402 -3.92 -24.04 -22.19
CA ALA A 402 -4.20 -24.35 -20.81
C ALA A 402 -5.39 -23.55 -20.28
N CYS A 403 -6.40 -24.26 -19.79
CA CYS A 403 -7.47 -23.70 -18.97
C CYS A 403 -6.91 -23.24 -17.63
N HIS A 404 -7.27 -22.03 -17.19
CA HIS A 404 -6.81 -21.46 -15.93
C HIS A 404 -7.18 -22.29 -14.68
N VAL A 405 -8.20 -23.15 -14.77
CA VAL A 405 -8.69 -23.94 -13.62
C VAL A 405 -7.97 -25.28 -13.45
N ASP A 406 -7.77 -26.04 -14.54
CA ASP A 406 -7.21 -27.40 -14.49
C ASP A 406 -5.94 -27.60 -15.36
N GLY A 407 -5.50 -26.54 -16.05
CA GLY A 407 -4.32 -26.55 -16.92
C GLY A 407 -4.50 -27.31 -18.23
N LYS A 408 -5.71 -27.80 -18.56
CA LYS A 408 -5.92 -28.63 -19.76
C LYS A 408 -6.29 -27.80 -20.99
N PRO A 409 -5.92 -28.26 -22.20
CA PRO A 409 -6.25 -27.57 -23.44
C PRO A 409 -7.75 -27.63 -23.77
N ALA A 410 -8.27 -26.60 -24.44
CA ALA A 410 -9.63 -26.55 -24.94
C ALA A 410 -9.71 -25.84 -26.30
N CYS A 411 -10.55 -26.33 -27.22
CA CYS A 411 -10.75 -25.67 -28.51
C CYS A 411 -11.55 -24.36 -28.35
N SER A 412 -11.52 -23.52 -29.39
CA SER A 412 -12.15 -22.19 -29.42
C SER A 412 -13.65 -22.18 -29.09
N GLU A 413 -14.40 -23.25 -29.40
CA GLU A 413 -15.82 -23.37 -29.03
C GLU A 413 -16.03 -23.58 -27.53
N HIS A 414 -15.05 -24.20 -26.87
CA HIS A 414 -15.10 -24.48 -25.43
C HIS A 414 -14.23 -23.53 -24.62
N ALA A 415 -13.52 -22.60 -25.26
CA ALA A 415 -12.64 -21.65 -24.61
C ALA A 415 -13.36 -20.31 -24.43
N HIS A 416 -13.41 -19.83 -23.19
CA HIS A 416 -14.01 -18.55 -22.82
C HIS A 416 -13.03 -17.74 -21.97
N THR A 417 -13.28 -16.43 -21.87
CA THR A 417 -12.48 -15.51 -21.05
C THR A 417 -13.29 -15.11 -19.83
N CYS A 418 -12.73 -15.30 -18.63
CA CYS A 418 -13.44 -15.00 -17.39
C CYS A 418 -13.69 -13.49 -17.26
N SER A 419 -14.93 -13.07 -17.00
CA SER A 419 -15.26 -11.67 -16.76
C SER A 419 -14.49 -11.08 -15.58
N SER A 420 -14.27 -11.87 -14.52
CA SER A 420 -13.62 -11.42 -13.28
C SER A 420 -12.09 -11.42 -13.31
N CYS A 421 -11.43 -12.52 -13.69
CA CYS A 421 -9.95 -12.59 -13.69
C CYS A 421 -9.32 -12.34 -15.06
N ARG A 422 -10.12 -12.32 -16.14
CA ARG A 422 -9.67 -12.18 -17.55
C ARG A 422 -8.78 -13.31 -18.07
N GLU A 423 -8.61 -14.38 -17.29
CA GLU A 423 -7.90 -15.57 -17.71
C GLU A 423 -8.80 -16.49 -18.55
N PRO A 424 -8.22 -17.23 -19.52
CA PRO A 424 -8.96 -18.19 -20.33
C PRO A 424 -9.35 -19.44 -19.52
N TYR A 425 -10.56 -19.94 -19.69
CA TYR A 425 -11.06 -21.15 -19.06
C TYR A 425 -11.93 -21.95 -20.02
N CYS A 426 -12.13 -23.24 -19.74
CA CYS A 426 -12.97 -24.09 -20.57
C CYS A 426 -14.43 -24.16 -20.07
N THR A 427 -15.39 -24.45 -20.94
CA THR A 427 -16.83 -24.59 -20.60
C THR A 427 -17.12 -25.59 -19.49
N MET A 428 -16.26 -26.60 -19.29
CA MET A 428 -16.37 -27.54 -18.16
C MET A 428 -16.20 -26.87 -16.79
N HIS A 429 -15.46 -25.76 -16.75
CA HIS A 429 -15.21 -24.96 -15.54
C HIS A 429 -15.96 -23.62 -15.60
N GLU A 430 -17.10 -23.61 -16.27
CA GLU A 430 -17.99 -22.46 -16.35
C GLU A 430 -18.98 -22.43 -15.19
N ALA A 431 -19.12 -21.25 -14.59
CA ALA A 431 -20.12 -20.97 -13.58
C ALA A 431 -20.83 -19.65 -13.89
N THR A 432 -22.15 -19.63 -13.69
CA THR A 432 -22.98 -18.45 -13.92
C THR A 432 -23.07 -17.60 -12.66
N CYS A 433 -22.88 -16.29 -12.80
CA CYS A 433 -23.12 -15.36 -11.70
C CYS A 433 -24.62 -15.15 -11.51
N ALA A 434 -25.11 -15.18 -10.26
CA ALA A 434 -26.52 -14.91 -9.97
C ALA A 434 -26.87 -13.41 -10.03
N ASP A 435 -25.88 -12.53 -9.88
CA ASP A 435 -26.06 -11.08 -9.80
C ASP A 435 -25.76 -10.36 -11.14
N GLY A 436 -25.34 -11.09 -12.17
CA GLY A 436 -25.18 -10.56 -13.53
C GLY A 436 -25.44 -11.62 -14.58
N ASP A 437 -25.90 -11.21 -15.76
CA ASP A 437 -26.16 -12.09 -16.90
C ASP A 437 -24.84 -12.46 -17.62
N HIS A 438 -23.88 -13.01 -16.88
CA HIS A 438 -22.58 -13.42 -17.40
C HIS A 438 -22.04 -14.67 -16.71
N THR A 439 -21.06 -15.28 -17.36
CA THR A 439 -20.37 -16.47 -16.88
C THR A 439 -18.90 -16.15 -16.57
N ALA A 440 -18.37 -16.87 -15.59
CA ALA A 440 -17.01 -16.74 -15.11
C ALA A 440 -16.45 -18.13 -14.78
N CYS A 441 -15.15 -18.24 -14.57
CA CYS A 441 -14.54 -19.51 -14.19
C CYS A 441 -15.00 -19.93 -12.78
N THR A 442 -15.05 -21.24 -12.53
CA THR A 442 -15.45 -21.79 -11.22
C THR A 442 -14.56 -21.35 -10.06
N ASN A 443 -13.32 -20.89 -10.31
CA ASN A 443 -12.46 -20.31 -9.27
C ASN A 443 -12.93 -18.91 -8.82
N CYS A 444 -13.50 -18.14 -9.74
CA CYS A 444 -13.98 -16.79 -9.47
C CYS A 444 -15.44 -16.76 -8.98
N VAL A 445 -16.19 -17.85 -9.09
CA VAL A 445 -17.58 -17.93 -8.64
C VAL A 445 -17.68 -18.79 -7.39
N SER A 446 -18.23 -18.22 -6.33
CA SER A 446 -18.48 -18.97 -5.09
C SER A 446 -19.80 -18.56 -4.43
N ALA A 447 -20.29 -19.41 -3.53
CA ALA A 447 -21.55 -19.19 -2.84
C ALA A 447 -21.44 -18.04 -1.83
N CYS A 448 -22.42 -17.15 -1.83
CA CYS A 448 -22.59 -16.14 -0.79
C CYS A 448 -22.78 -16.82 0.56
N ALA A 449 -22.00 -16.41 1.57
CA ALA A 449 -22.04 -17.01 2.90
C ALA A 449 -23.40 -16.87 3.63
N LEU A 450 -24.28 -15.97 3.19
CA LEU A 450 -25.59 -15.73 3.80
C LEU A 450 -26.76 -16.35 3.03
N CYS A 451 -26.83 -16.14 1.71
CA CYS A 451 -27.96 -16.60 0.90
C CYS A 451 -27.62 -17.77 -0.03
N ALA A 452 -26.38 -18.25 -0.02
CA ALA A 452 -25.84 -19.31 -0.88
C ALA A 452 -25.90 -19.06 -2.40
N ARG A 453 -26.36 -17.88 -2.85
CA ARG A 453 -26.31 -17.49 -4.27
C ARG A 453 -24.87 -17.48 -4.79
N ALA A 454 -24.63 -18.09 -5.95
CA ALA A 454 -23.33 -18.08 -6.61
C ALA A 454 -23.03 -16.68 -7.17
N VAL A 455 -21.95 -16.04 -6.71
CA VAL A 455 -21.55 -14.70 -7.15
C VAL A 455 -20.10 -14.68 -7.59
N CYS A 456 -19.78 -13.92 -8.64
CA CYS A 456 -18.42 -13.76 -9.16
C CYS A 456 -17.62 -12.76 -8.30
N ASP A 457 -16.30 -12.66 -8.49
CA ASP A 457 -15.44 -11.82 -7.62
C ASP A 457 -15.77 -10.33 -7.77
N GLU A 458 -16.23 -9.92 -8.97
CA GLU A 458 -16.63 -8.54 -9.24
C GLU A 458 -17.93 -8.13 -8.53
N HIS A 459 -18.88 -9.07 -8.37
CA HIS A 459 -20.17 -8.81 -7.72
C HIS A 459 -20.22 -9.20 -6.24
N ALA A 460 -19.12 -9.77 -5.75
CA ALA A 460 -19.01 -10.12 -4.35
C ALA A 460 -18.20 -9.09 -3.58
N THR A 461 -18.58 -8.86 -2.33
CA THR A 461 -17.77 -8.12 -1.37
C THR A 461 -17.24 -9.08 -0.33
N SER A 462 -15.91 -9.06 -0.14
CA SER A 462 -15.25 -9.80 0.93
C SER A 462 -15.26 -8.95 2.19
N THR A 463 -15.86 -9.46 3.26
CA THR A 463 -15.79 -8.83 4.59
C THR A 463 -14.47 -9.23 5.26
N ALA A 464 -13.91 -8.32 6.05
CA ALA A 464 -12.75 -8.64 6.89
C ALA A 464 -13.11 -9.73 7.89
N ALA A 465 -12.10 -10.52 8.30
CA ALA A 465 -12.25 -11.39 9.46
C ALA A 465 -12.28 -10.53 10.72
N THR A 466 -13.24 -10.79 11.59
CA THR A 466 -13.34 -10.20 12.93
C THR A 466 -12.97 -11.25 13.98
N GLU A 467 -12.87 -10.87 15.25
CA GLU A 467 -12.67 -11.83 16.34
C GLU A 467 -13.81 -12.85 16.43
N SER A 468 -15.02 -12.48 16.00
CA SER A 468 -16.19 -13.35 16.06
C SER A 468 -16.36 -14.24 14.82
N ARG A 469 -15.85 -13.83 13.65
CA ARG A 469 -16.12 -14.51 12.37
C ARG A 469 -14.96 -14.41 11.38
N SER A 470 -14.72 -15.50 10.66
CA SER A 470 -13.77 -15.53 9.54
C SER A 470 -14.18 -14.57 8.42
N ALA A 471 -13.26 -14.21 7.53
CA ALA A 471 -13.60 -13.48 6.31
C ALA A 471 -14.68 -14.24 5.52
N ARG A 472 -15.69 -13.51 5.04
CA ARG A 472 -16.83 -14.08 4.31
C ARG A 472 -17.03 -13.34 3.00
N ARG A 473 -17.60 -14.03 2.03
CA ARG A 473 -17.93 -13.48 0.74
C ARG A 473 -19.43 -13.30 0.61
N LEU A 474 -19.87 -12.07 0.34
CA LEU A 474 -21.27 -11.67 0.34
C LEU A 474 -21.68 -11.10 -1.02
N CYS A 475 -22.90 -11.40 -1.46
CA CYS A 475 -23.49 -10.76 -2.65
C CYS A 475 -23.93 -9.33 -2.33
N GLY A 476 -24.13 -8.49 -3.35
CA GLY A 476 -24.49 -7.08 -3.16
C GLY A 476 -25.77 -6.86 -2.33
N ASN A 477 -26.72 -7.81 -2.39
CA ASN A 477 -27.95 -7.77 -1.58
C ASN A 477 -27.74 -8.14 -0.11
N CYS A 478 -26.68 -8.87 0.21
CA CYS A 478 -26.37 -9.33 1.56
C CYS A 478 -25.36 -8.43 2.29
N VAL A 479 -24.74 -7.51 1.56
CA VAL A 479 -23.84 -6.48 2.10
C VAL A 479 -24.66 -5.31 2.63
N CYS A 480 -24.20 -4.75 3.74
CA CYS A 480 -24.56 -3.42 4.23
C CYS A 480 -23.30 -2.75 4.77
N HIS A 481 -23.38 -1.46 5.13
CA HIS A 481 -22.22 -0.72 5.63
C HIS A 481 -22.43 -0.35 7.10
N CYS A 482 -21.38 -0.52 7.89
CA CYS A 482 -21.38 -0.07 9.29
C CYS A 482 -21.11 1.43 9.35
N GLU A 483 -22.14 2.20 9.69
CA GLU A 483 -22.02 3.66 9.83
C GLU A 483 -21.53 4.09 11.22
N GLY A 484 -21.29 3.13 12.12
CA GLY A 484 -20.72 3.37 13.44
C GLY A 484 -19.22 3.69 13.42
N GLY A 485 -18.48 3.09 12.48
CA GLY A 485 -17.02 3.24 12.31
C GLY A 485 -16.64 4.03 11.06
N THR A 486 -15.83 3.41 10.19
CA THR A 486 -15.27 3.95 8.94
C THR A 486 -16.09 3.59 7.68
N ASN A 487 -17.36 3.19 7.84
CA ASN A 487 -18.22 2.76 6.72
C ASN A 487 -17.74 1.46 6.06
N GLU A 488 -17.30 0.49 6.86
CA GLU A 488 -16.83 -0.82 6.39
C GLU A 488 -18.00 -1.72 5.94
N PRO A 489 -17.80 -2.56 4.91
CA PRO A 489 -18.81 -3.49 4.44
C PRO A 489 -18.93 -4.69 5.39
N VAL A 490 -20.15 -4.97 5.84
CA VAL A 490 -20.50 -6.05 6.78
C VAL A 490 -21.74 -6.80 6.31
N GLY A 491 -21.97 -8.00 6.86
CA GLY A 491 -23.18 -8.75 6.57
C GLY A 491 -24.41 -8.11 7.19
N ARG A 492 -25.56 -8.19 6.51
CA ARG A 492 -26.85 -7.76 7.08
C ARG A 492 -27.24 -8.49 8.37
N ASP A 493 -26.66 -9.65 8.60
CA ASP A 493 -26.84 -10.46 9.82
C ASP A 493 -25.99 -9.98 11.01
N GLU A 494 -25.08 -9.01 10.81
CA GLU A 494 -24.15 -8.49 11.83
C GLU A 494 -24.48 -7.08 12.29
N VAL A 495 -25.46 -6.45 11.67
CA VAL A 495 -25.82 -5.06 11.98
C VAL A 495 -26.99 -4.99 12.94
N SER A 496 -26.83 -4.12 13.93
CA SER A 496 -27.89 -3.67 14.83
C SER A 496 -28.14 -2.18 14.58
N THR A 497 -29.34 -1.69 14.88
CA THR A 497 -29.67 -0.26 14.74
C THR A 497 -29.29 0.50 16.01
N CYS A 498 -28.53 1.59 15.88
CA CYS A 498 -28.22 2.47 17.00
C CYS A 498 -29.49 3.17 17.50
N ALA A 499 -29.81 3.04 18.79
CA ALA A 499 -30.99 3.67 19.40
C ALA A 499 -30.98 5.21 19.32
N SER A 500 -29.80 5.85 19.27
CA SER A 500 -29.70 7.33 19.19
C SER A 500 -29.82 7.91 17.77
N CYS A 501 -29.42 7.19 16.73
CA CYS A 501 -29.42 7.74 15.36
C CYS A 501 -30.07 6.86 14.29
N GLY A 502 -30.55 5.67 14.66
CA GLY A 502 -31.19 4.71 13.74
C GLY A 502 -30.25 4.03 12.75
N LYS A 503 -28.97 4.40 12.72
CA LYS A 503 -27.99 3.88 11.75
C LYS A 503 -27.55 2.45 12.07
N SER A 504 -27.16 1.70 11.04
CA SER A 504 -26.62 0.34 11.16
C SER A 504 -25.21 0.34 11.75
N VAL A 505 -24.99 -0.51 12.75
CA VAL A 505 -23.73 -0.65 13.47
C VAL A 505 -23.39 -2.13 13.57
N CYS A 506 -22.18 -2.51 13.15
CA CYS A 506 -21.69 -3.89 13.24
C CYS A 506 -21.40 -4.29 14.70
N GLU A 507 -21.17 -5.58 14.93
CA GLU A 507 -20.88 -6.11 16.27
C GLU A 507 -19.63 -5.52 16.92
N ASP A 508 -18.62 -5.15 16.13
CA ASP A 508 -17.36 -4.58 16.65
C ASP A 508 -17.53 -3.10 17.06
N HIS A 509 -18.40 -2.38 16.35
CA HIS A 509 -18.63 -0.95 16.58
C HIS A 509 -19.85 -0.66 17.47
N ARG A 510 -20.63 -1.69 17.84
CA ARG A 510 -21.77 -1.56 18.75
C ARG A 510 -21.28 -1.62 20.19
N ALA A 511 -21.86 -0.79 21.03
CA ALA A 511 -21.70 -0.88 22.48
C ALA A 511 -23.03 -0.59 23.15
N MET A 512 -23.19 -1.09 24.38
CA MET A 512 -24.42 -0.94 25.14
C MET A 512 -24.27 0.20 26.14
N CYS A 513 -25.36 0.95 26.37
CA CYS A 513 -25.40 1.87 27.49
C CYS A 513 -25.60 1.09 28.80
N ASP A 514 -24.82 1.42 29.83
CA ASP A 514 -24.85 0.72 31.11
C ASP A 514 -26.08 1.04 31.98
N VAL A 515 -26.99 1.90 31.51
CA VAL A 515 -28.21 2.32 32.25
C VAL A 515 -29.47 1.66 31.67
N ASP A 516 -29.68 1.76 30.36
CA ASP A 516 -30.88 1.19 29.68
C ASP A 516 -30.58 -0.08 28.86
N HIS A 517 -29.31 -0.47 28.75
CA HIS A 517 -28.84 -1.57 27.90
C HIS A 517 -29.19 -1.42 26.41
N GLY A 518 -29.50 -0.20 25.96
CA GLY A 518 -29.71 0.13 24.56
C GLY A 518 -28.42 -0.02 23.74
N ILE A 519 -28.54 -0.47 22.49
CA ILE A 519 -27.39 -0.58 21.57
C ILE A 519 -27.15 0.77 20.90
N HIS A 520 -25.92 1.28 20.99
CA HIS A 520 -25.49 2.52 20.37
C HIS A 520 -24.19 2.34 19.56
N CYS A 521 -23.95 3.25 18.62
CA CYS A 521 -22.61 3.37 18.04
C CYS A 521 -21.67 4.05 19.03
N SER A 522 -20.37 3.78 18.90
CA SER A 522 -19.31 4.36 19.73
C SER A 522 -19.35 5.89 19.83
N LYS A 523 -19.82 6.59 18.79
CA LYS A 523 -19.96 8.06 18.77
C LYS A 523 -21.01 8.60 19.74
N HIS A 524 -22.03 7.81 20.10
CA HIS A 524 -23.12 8.23 20.98
C HIS A 524 -22.94 7.80 22.43
N LEU A 525 -21.92 7.00 22.74
CA LEU A 525 -21.56 6.64 24.10
C LEU A 525 -20.36 7.45 24.58
N ARG A 526 -20.34 7.78 25.86
CA ARG A 526 -19.17 8.36 26.53
C ARG A 526 -18.94 7.67 27.86
N ARG A 527 -17.68 7.59 28.27
CA ARG A 527 -17.31 7.09 29.60
C ARG A 527 -17.58 8.17 30.63
N THR A 528 -18.20 7.80 31.74
CA THR A 528 -18.30 8.64 32.94
C THR A 528 -16.92 8.81 33.58
N ASP A 529 -16.70 9.94 34.26
CA ASP A 529 -15.39 10.31 34.80
C ASP A 529 -14.99 9.43 36.01
N GLY A 530 -15.96 9.12 36.88
CA GLY A 530 -15.74 8.26 38.06
C GLY A 530 -15.87 6.77 37.76
N SER A 531 -17.09 6.30 37.41
CA SER A 531 -17.39 4.87 37.26
C SER A 531 -16.88 4.25 35.96
N ARG A 532 -16.41 5.06 35.00
CA ARG A 532 -15.95 4.64 33.66
C ARG A 532 -16.99 3.88 32.82
N ARG A 533 -18.26 3.89 33.25
CA ARG A 533 -19.41 3.30 32.57
C ARG A 533 -19.71 4.03 31.26
N LEU A 534 -20.14 3.29 30.24
CA LEU A 534 -20.55 3.86 28.95
C LEU A 534 -22.01 4.29 29.01
N VAL A 535 -22.26 5.59 28.83
CA VAL A 535 -23.61 6.15 28.89
C VAL A 535 -23.97 6.92 27.61
N CYS A 536 -25.21 6.72 27.15
CA CYS A 536 -25.78 7.47 26.03
C CYS A 536 -26.02 8.93 26.44
N ALA A 537 -26.33 9.79 25.47
CA ALA A 537 -26.53 11.21 25.74
C ALA A 537 -27.67 11.49 26.74
N GLU A 538 -28.72 10.68 26.74
CA GLU A 538 -29.89 10.83 27.63
C GLU A 538 -29.57 10.45 29.07
N HIS A 539 -28.70 9.46 29.29
CA HIS A 539 -28.31 8.98 30.61
C HIS A 539 -27.05 9.67 31.17
N ARG A 540 -26.67 10.81 30.61
CA ARG A 540 -25.62 11.68 31.16
C ARG A 540 -26.21 12.67 32.14
N ALA A 541 -25.59 12.78 33.30
CA ALA A 541 -25.89 13.79 34.30
C ALA A 541 -24.59 14.49 34.72
N GLU A 542 -24.76 15.64 35.39
CA GLU A 542 -23.66 16.43 35.94
C GLU A 542 -23.78 16.51 37.47
N CYS A 543 -22.64 16.54 38.15
CA CYS A 543 -22.59 16.79 39.58
C CYS A 543 -22.50 18.31 39.83
N ALA A 544 -23.41 18.86 40.63
CA ALA A 544 -23.40 20.30 40.97
C ALA A 544 -22.19 20.72 41.83
N LEU A 545 -21.47 19.75 42.41
CA LEU A 545 -20.28 19.97 43.25
C LEU A 545 -18.98 19.79 42.47
N GLU A 546 -19.05 19.24 41.27
CA GLU A 546 -17.92 19.11 40.35
C GLU A 546 -18.39 19.46 38.93
N PRO A 547 -18.51 20.77 38.63
CA PRO A 547 -19.00 21.22 37.34
C PRO A 547 -18.13 20.70 36.19
N GLY A 548 -18.76 20.11 35.18
CA GLY A 548 -18.09 19.50 34.04
C GLY A 548 -17.79 18.01 34.19
N ALA A 549 -17.93 17.42 35.38
CA ALA A 549 -17.84 15.97 35.56
C ALA A 549 -19.08 15.27 35.00
N MET A 550 -18.85 14.32 34.10
CA MET A 550 -19.88 13.48 33.51
C MET A 550 -20.08 12.22 34.34
N VAL A 551 -21.31 12.06 34.85
CA VAL A 551 -21.72 10.92 35.67
C VAL A 551 -22.96 10.27 35.07
N ALA A 552 -23.20 9.00 35.41
CA ALA A 552 -24.41 8.32 34.94
C ALA A 552 -25.63 8.89 35.66
N SER A 553 -26.78 8.95 35.00
CA SER A 553 -28.02 9.50 35.56
C SER A 553 -28.50 8.78 36.83
N ASP A 554 -28.16 7.50 36.98
CA ASP A 554 -28.47 6.68 38.16
C ASP A 554 -27.44 6.84 39.31
N GLU A 555 -26.33 7.55 39.08
CA GLU A 555 -25.29 7.83 40.08
C GLU A 555 -25.48 9.18 40.78
N VAL A 556 -26.50 9.94 40.38
CA VAL A 556 -26.77 11.29 40.86
C VAL A 556 -28.10 11.32 41.60
N GLY A 557 -28.11 11.95 42.78
CA GLY A 557 -29.33 12.19 43.55
C GLY A 557 -29.38 13.62 44.07
N SER A 558 -30.58 14.14 44.26
CA SER A 558 -30.78 15.48 44.82
C SER A 558 -30.48 15.49 46.32
N CYS A 559 -29.78 16.52 46.79
CA CYS A 559 -29.55 16.73 48.21
C CYS A 559 -30.83 17.23 48.89
N SER A 560 -31.29 16.55 49.95
CA SER A 560 -32.52 16.92 50.67
C SER A 560 -32.46 18.27 51.39
N ALA A 561 -31.26 18.82 51.62
CA ALA A 561 -31.08 20.15 52.24
C ALA A 561 -31.07 21.32 51.22
N CYS A 562 -30.46 21.14 50.04
CA CYS A 562 -30.25 22.25 49.09
C CYS A 562 -30.79 22.00 47.68
N GLY A 563 -31.34 20.82 47.40
CA GLY A 563 -31.90 20.43 46.10
C GLY A 563 -30.87 20.17 45.00
N ARG A 564 -29.59 20.52 45.20
CA ARG A 564 -28.54 20.31 44.21
C ARG A 564 -28.27 18.82 43.97
N SER A 565 -28.08 18.46 42.71
CA SER A 565 -27.72 17.12 42.25
C SER A 565 -26.28 16.77 42.62
N ALA A 566 -26.09 15.71 43.39
CA ALA A 566 -24.78 15.26 43.85
C ALA A 566 -24.54 13.79 43.48
N CYS A 567 -23.39 13.51 42.89
CA CYS A 567 -22.98 12.14 42.57
C CYS A 567 -22.71 11.33 43.85
N ASN A 568 -22.62 10.00 43.71
CA ASN A 568 -22.38 9.06 44.82
C ASN A 568 -21.11 9.35 45.62
N GLU A 569 -20.09 9.97 45.01
CA GLU A 569 -18.86 10.37 45.71
C GLU A 569 -19.07 11.64 46.56
N HIS A 570 -19.85 12.58 46.06
CA HIS A 570 -20.07 13.88 46.70
C HIS A 570 -21.31 13.93 47.61
N SER A 571 -21.91 12.80 47.91
CA SER A 571 -23.07 12.72 48.79
C SER A 571 -23.08 11.45 49.64
N GLN A 572 -23.77 11.54 50.77
CA GLN A 572 -23.88 10.46 51.76
C GLN A 572 -25.32 10.42 52.29
N THR A 573 -25.74 9.26 52.75
CA THR A 573 -27.04 9.09 53.41
C THR A 573 -26.92 9.35 54.90
N CYS A 574 -27.82 10.15 55.47
CA CYS A 574 -27.84 10.34 56.91
C CYS A 574 -28.40 9.08 57.60
N VAL A 575 -27.72 8.63 58.66
CA VAL A 575 -28.05 7.40 59.38
C VAL A 575 -29.41 7.45 60.10
N GLU A 576 -29.92 8.65 60.40
CA GLU A 576 -31.15 8.83 61.19
C GLU A 576 -32.40 8.97 60.32
N ASP A 577 -32.32 9.63 59.16
CA ASP A 577 -33.48 9.84 58.26
C ASP A 577 -33.41 9.02 56.96
N GLY A 578 -32.26 8.44 56.61
CA GLY A 578 -32.05 7.69 55.37
C GLY A 578 -31.96 8.57 54.11
N GLU A 579 -32.11 9.89 54.24
CA GLU A 579 -32.13 10.84 53.16
C GLU A 579 -30.71 11.18 52.67
N ARG A 580 -30.60 11.63 51.41
CA ARG A 580 -29.31 11.91 50.76
C ARG A 580 -28.90 13.37 50.92
N TYR A 581 -27.68 13.59 51.40
CA TYR A 581 -27.12 14.92 51.60
C TYR A 581 -25.78 15.05 50.88
N CYS A 582 -25.49 16.22 50.30
CA CYS A 582 -24.16 16.48 49.78
C CYS A 582 -23.12 16.56 50.91
N HIS A 583 -21.84 16.40 50.58
CA HIS A 583 -20.75 16.45 51.55
C HIS A 583 -20.69 17.76 52.36
N GLU A 584 -21.22 18.87 51.82
CA GLU A 584 -21.32 20.16 52.54
C GLU A 584 -22.40 20.17 53.63
N HIS A 585 -23.44 19.33 53.50
CA HIS A 585 -24.60 19.27 54.41
C HIS A 585 -24.63 18.01 55.28
N VAL A 586 -23.56 17.22 55.23
CA VAL A 586 -23.43 15.99 55.99
C VAL A 586 -22.16 16.04 56.85
N LEU A 587 -22.22 15.43 58.02
CA LEU A 587 -21.14 15.40 59.00
C LEU A 587 -20.71 13.96 59.21
N ALA A 588 -19.42 13.67 59.05
CA ALA A 588 -18.84 12.36 59.36
C ALA A 588 -18.77 12.17 60.89
N LEU A 589 -19.47 11.17 61.41
CA LEU A 589 -19.57 10.95 62.85
C LEU A 589 -18.26 10.40 63.44
N ARG A 590 -17.80 11.03 64.52
CA ARG A 590 -16.57 10.65 65.20
C ARG A 590 -16.80 9.39 66.05
N GLY A 591 -15.99 8.36 65.79
CA GLY A 591 -16.10 7.05 66.44
C GLY A 591 -16.91 6.03 65.64
N GLU A 592 -17.51 6.44 64.52
CA GLU A 592 -18.30 5.57 63.64
C GLU A 592 -17.87 5.77 62.17
N PRO A 593 -16.78 5.11 61.71
CA PRO A 593 -16.28 5.28 60.35
C PRO A 593 -17.33 4.92 59.30
N GLY A 594 -17.52 5.79 58.31
CA GLY A 594 -18.50 5.60 57.23
C GLY A 594 -19.95 5.92 57.62
N VAL A 595 -20.21 6.39 58.85
CA VAL A 595 -21.53 6.82 59.29
C VAL A 595 -21.62 8.35 59.28
N TYR A 596 -22.70 8.87 58.71
CA TYR A 596 -22.89 10.30 58.50
C TYR A 596 -24.22 10.78 59.09
N ALA A 597 -24.24 12.04 59.55
CA ALA A 597 -25.45 12.70 60.03
C ALA A 597 -25.62 14.07 59.36
N CYS A 598 -26.86 14.43 59.00
CA CYS A 598 -27.15 15.78 58.51
C CYS A 598 -27.11 16.81 59.65
N ALA A 599 -27.15 18.10 59.31
CA ALA A 599 -27.05 19.20 60.27
C ALA A 599 -28.15 19.20 61.35
N SER A 600 -29.33 18.61 61.08
CA SER A 600 -30.40 18.47 62.07
C SER A 600 -30.25 17.25 62.98
N HIS A 601 -29.34 16.32 62.68
CA HIS A 601 -29.15 15.08 63.43
C HIS A 601 -27.75 14.92 64.04
N GLY A 602 -26.79 15.77 63.64
CA GLY A 602 -25.46 15.84 64.22
C GLY A 602 -25.05 17.26 64.63
N ALA A 603 -24.11 17.35 65.56
CA ALA A 603 -23.46 18.61 65.89
C ALA A 603 -21.97 18.43 66.17
N ILE A 604 -21.20 19.49 65.95
CA ILE A 604 -19.75 19.51 66.14
C ILE A 604 -19.42 19.89 67.59
N CYS A 605 -18.63 19.06 68.25
CA CYS A 605 -18.06 19.37 69.56
C CYS A 605 -17.06 20.52 69.42
N HIS A 606 -17.28 21.64 70.11
CA HIS A 606 -16.40 22.80 69.97
C HIS A 606 -15.01 22.62 70.61
N ILE A 607 -14.80 21.56 71.40
CA ILE A 607 -13.52 21.25 72.05
C ILE A 607 -12.64 20.44 71.10
N ASP A 608 -13.15 19.33 70.58
CA ASP A 608 -12.35 18.39 69.76
C ASP A 608 -12.59 18.48 68.25
N ARG A 609 -13.54 19.35 67.82
CA ARG A 609 -13.96 19.58 66.43
C ARG A 609 -14.54 18.37 65.69
N GLY A 610 -14.80 17.27 66.38
CA GLY A 610 -15.49 16.10 65.84
C GLY A 610 -17.01 16.29 65.81
N ALA A 611 -17.66 15.70 64.81
CA ALA A 611 -19.12 15.62 64.76
C ALA A 611 -19.63 14.40 65.53
N TYR A 612 -20.74 14.58 66.23
CA TYR A 612 -21.39 13.56 67.03
C TYR A 612 -22.90 13.62 66.79
N ARG A 613 -23.61 12.54 67.10
CA ARG A 613 -25.08 12.53 67.06
C ARG A 613 -25.62 13.55 68.06
N LEU A 614 -26.79 14.15 67.80
CA LEU A 614 -27.38 15.14 68.72
C LEU A 614 -27.56 14.61 70.16
N GLY A 615 -27.88 13.33 70.34
CA GLY A 615 -28.00 12.71 71.66
C GLY A 615 -26.68 12.57 72.43
N GLN A 616 -25.53 12.76 71.77
CA GLN A 616 -24.19 12.62 72.34
C GLN A 616 -23.51 13.97 72.62
N VAL A 617 -24.20 15.07 72.36
CA VAL A 617 -23.72 16.42 72.65
C VAL A 617 -24.69 17.15 73.59
N VAL A 618 -24.14 18.02 74.40
CA VAL A 618 -24.90 18.91 75.28
C VAL A 618 -24.44 20.34 75.02
N ALA A 619 -25.38 21.27 74.89
CA ALA A 619 -25.06 22.70 74.81
C ALA A 619 -24.49 23.17 76.15
N CYS A 620 -23.28 23.74 76.16
CA CYS A 620 -22.71 24.30 77.37
C CYS A 620 -23.46 25.59 77.72
N PRO A 621 -24.12 25.69 78.90
CA PRO A 621 -24.85 26.91 79.25
C PRO A 621 -23.93 28.11 79.47
N VAL A 622 -22.62 27.90 79.65
CA VAL A 622 -21.65 28.98 79.86
C VAL A 622 -21.29 29.68 78.55
N CYS A 623 -20.99 28.92 77.49
CA CYS A 623 -20.54 29.45 76.19
C CYS A 623 -21.53 29.24 75.04
N ALA A 624 -22.68 28.61 75.30
CA ALA A 624 -23.71 28.20 74.33
C ALA A 624 -23.21 27.26 73.20
N ARG A 625 -22.03 26.66 73.33
CA ARG A 625 -21.47 25.75 72.31
C ARG A 625 -21.67 24.29 72.70
N SER A 626 -21.93 23.45 71.72
CA SER A 626 -22.08 22.00 71.89
C SER A 626 -20.76 21.34 72.33
N ALA A 627 -20.81 20.51 73.36
CA ALA A 627 -19.70 19.66 73.80
C ALA A 627 -20.17 18.21 73.85
N CYS A 628 -19.35 17.27 73.38
CA CYS A 628 -19.66 15.85 73.48
C CYS A 628 -19.65 15.39 74.94
N THR A 629 -20.28 14.25 75.23
CA THR A 629 -20.38 13.70 76.58
C THR A 629 -19.01 13.57 77.27
N THR A 630 -17.96 13.15 76.56
CA THR A 630 -16.58 13.07 77.07
C THR A 630 -15.98 14.43 77.41
N HIS A 631 -16.32 15.46 76.64
CA HIS A 631 -15.83 16.83 76.82
C HIS A 631 -16.81 17.73 77.57
N SER A 632 -17.75 17.11 78.30
CA SER A 632 -18.68 17.77 79.20
C SER A 632 -18.52 17.21 80.61
N GLY A 633 -18.78 18.04 81.62
CA GLY A 633 -18.70 17.63 83.02
C GLY A 633 -19.68 18.40 83.89
N THR A 634 -20.11 17.76 84.97
CA THR A 634 -21.10 18.34 85.89
C THR A 634 -20.40 19.24 86.90
N CYS A 635 -20.80 20.50 86.96
CA CYS A 635 -20.34 21.42 87.99
C CYS A 635 -20.79 20.93 89.38
N GLN A 636 -19.83 20.77 90.29
CA GLN A 636 -20.10 20.38 91.66
C GLN A 636 -20.89 21.45 92.43
N SER A 637 -20.65 22.74 92.17
CA SER A 637 -21.36 23.86 92.80
C SER A 637 -22.80 24.03 92.33
N CYS A 638 -23.07 24.24 91.04
CA CYS A 638 -24.43 24.53 90.55
C CYS A 638 -25.15 23.30 89.97
N GLY A 639 -24.46 22.18 89.73
CA GLY A 639 -25.07 20.95 89.21
C GLY A 639 -25.33 20.91 87.71
N ARG A 640 -25.05 21.97 86.96
CA ARG A 640 -25.18 21.99 85.49
C ARG A 640 -24.06 21.22 84.80
N VAL A 641 -24.36 20.60 83.66
CA VAL A 641 -23.36 20.06 82.74
C VAL A 641 -22.80 21.20 81.91
N VAL A 642 -21.48 21.39 81.93
CA VAL A 642 -20.76 22.42 81.19
C VAL A 642 -19.62 21.78 80.41
N CYS A 643 -19.10 22.44 79.38
CA CYS A 643 -17.96 21.91 78.66
C CYS A 643 -16.69 21.94 79.53
N LEU A 644 -15.74 21.04 79.28
CA LEU A 644 -14.49 20.97 80.05
C LEU A 644 -13.63 22.23 79.92
N ARG A 645 -13.83 23.05 78.88
CA ARG A 645 -13.16 24.36 78.75
C ARG A 645 -13.66 25.37 79.78
N ASP A 646 -14.95 25.29 80.14
CA ASP A 646 -15.60 26.17 81.12
C ASP A 646 -15.77 25.51 82.50
N LEU A 647 -15.16 24.34 82.70
CA LEU A 647 -15.12 23.63 83.98
C LEU A 647 -13.69 23.64 84.53
N ASP A 648 -13.47 24.23 85.70
CA ASP A 648 -12.23 24.02 86.43
C ASP A 648 -12.24 22.59 86.99
N VAL A 649 -11.55 21.68 86.31
CA VAL A 649 -11.51 20.26 86.67
C VAL A 649 -10.90 20.04 88.06
N ARG A 650 -9.98 20.91 88.51
CA ARG A 650 -9.34 20.76 89.84
C ARG A 650 -10.29 21.16 90.96
N ARG A 651 -11.10 22.20 90.76
CA ARG A 651 -12.06 22.70 91.75
C ARG A 651 -13.45 22.07 91.61
N GLY A 652 -13.74 21.42 90.49
CA GLY A 652 -15.05 20.89 90.16
C GLY A 652 -16.09 22.00 89.89
N THR A 653 -15.68 23.24 89.69
CA THR A 653 -16.56 24.42 89.58
C THR A 653 -16.54 25.00 88.17
N CYS A 654 -17.70 25.36 87.62
CA CYS A 654 -17.72 26.06 86.33
C CYS A 654 -17.21 27.49 86.45
N VAL A 655 -16.74 28.08 85.35
CA VAL A 655 -16.21 29.44 85.30
C VAL A 655 -17.22 30.46 85.85
N THR A 656 -18.52 30.27 85.59
CA THR A 656 -19.57 31.15 86.15
C THR A 656 -19.62 31.07 87.67
N CYS A 657 -19.61 29.87 88.26
CA CYS A 657 -19.59 29.70 89.72
C CYS A 657 -18.30 30.24 90.34
N ALA A 658 -17.16 30.10 89.67
CA ALA A 658 -15.89 30.63 90.14
C ALA A 658 -15.84 32.17 90.16
N ARG A 659 -16.74 32.83 89.43
CA ARG A 659 -16.83 34.30 89.30
C ARG A 659 -18.01 34.91 90.08
N LEU A 660 -18.61 34.16 91.01
CA LEU A 660 -19.69 34.67 91.86
C LEU A 660 -19.21 35.89 92.66
N THR A 661 -19.90 37.02 92.49
CA THR A 661 -19.60 38.28 93.17
C THR A 661 -20.76 38.70 94.07
N ALA A 662 -20.45 39.28 95.23
CA ALA A 662 -21.46 39.71 96.19
C ALA A 662 -22.32 40.85 95.61
N VAL A 663 -23.63 40.76 95.80
CA VAL A 663 -24.59 41.78 95.38
C VAL A 663 -25.37 42.25 96.60
N ALA A 664 -25.44 43.57 96.81
CA ALA A 664 -26.16 44.16 97.92
C ALA A 664 -27.69 44.07 97.74
N GLU A 665 -28.16 44.29 96.51
CA GLU A 665 -29.58 44.26 96.14
C GLU A 665 -29.79 43.33 94.93
N PRO A 666 -30.26 42.09 95.13
CA PRO A 666 -30.51 41.16 94.03
C PRO A 666 -31.76 41.59 93.23
N PRO A 667 -31.77 41.43 91.89
CA PRO A 667 -32.96 41.66 91.06
C PRO A 667 -34.19 40.85 91.49
N ASP A 668 -35.39 41.43 91.32
CA ASP A 668 -36.67 40.85 91.75
C ASP A 668 -36.93 39.43 91.20
N ASN A 669 -36.51 39.15 89.98
CA ASN A 669 -36.66 37.83 89.37
C ASN A 669 -35.81 36.74 90.09
N LEU A 670 -34.64 37.11 90.62
CA LEU A 670 -33.81 36.19 91.41
C LEU A 670 -34.37 36.00 92.81
N ILE A 671 -34.97 37.05 93.38
CA ILE A 671 -35.70 36.97 94.66
C ILE A 671 -36.89 36.02 94.51
N ALA A 672 -37.71 36.18 93.47
CA ALA A 672 -38.84 35.31 93.17
C ALA A 672 -38.40 33.85 93.00
N ALA A 673 -37.33 33.59 92.23
CA ALA A 673 -36.79 32.25 92.04
C ALA A 673 -36.27 31.62 93.34
N ALA A 674 -35.63 32.40 94.21
CA ALA A 674 -35.16 31.93 95.51
C ALA A 674 -36.33 31.60 96.45
N VAL A 675 -37.37 32.44 96.48
CA VAL A 675 -38.57 32.22 97.30
C VAL A 675 -39.29 30.95 96.85
N ALA A 676 -39.43 30.75 95.54
CA ALA A 676 -40.00 29.52 94.99
C ALA A 676 -39.20 28.27 95.39
N LEU A 677 -37.86 28.36 95.39
CA LEU A 677 -37.00 27.23 95.71
C LEU A 677 -36.89 26.92 97.22
N LEU A 678 -36.96 27.94 98.09
CA LEU A 678 -36.71 27.82 99.54
C LEU A 678 -38.00 27.73 100.37
N GLY A 679 -39.13 28.11 99.80
CA GLY A 679 -40.38 28.33 100.53
C GLY A 679 -40.34 29.61 101.38
N SER A 680 -41.51 30.17 101.66
CA SER A 680 -41.72 31.50 102.27
C SER A 680 -41.22 31.68 103.73
N ARG A 681 -40.38 30.78 104.24
CA ARG A 681 -39.88 30.78 105.64
C ARG A 681 -38.41 31.15 105.81
N GLN A 682 -37.64 31.37 104.74
CA GLN A 682 -36.21 31.69 104.83
C GLN A 682 -35.83 32.85 103.91
N THR A 683 -35.46 34.00 104.50
CA THR A 683 -34.89 35.15 103.78
C THR A 683 -33.36 35.05 103.77
N PRO A 684 -32.71 34.94 102.60
CA PRO A 684 -31.26 34.82 102.55
C PRO A 684 -30.57 36.12 102.96
N LYS A 685 -29.46 36.00 103.71
CA LYS A 685 -28.73 37.16 104.26
C LYS A 685 -27.67 37.72 103.33
N HIS A 686 -27.08 36.87 102.51
CA HIS A 686 -26.02 37.24 101.57
C HIS A 686 -26.29 36.61 100.21
N TRP A 687 -26.06 37.40 99.18
CA TRP A 687 -26.29 37.04 97.78
C TRP A 687 -25.00 37.19 97.01
N LYS A 688 -24.66 36.19 96.21
CA LYS A 688 -23.68 36.33 95.14
C LYS A 688 -24.31 35.91 93.83
N THR A 689 -23.97 36.62 92.77
CA THR A 689 -24.47 36.30 91.43
C THR A 689 -23.35 36.33 90.41
N ALA A 690 -23.53 35.54 89.35
CA ALA A 690 -22.71 35.56 88.16
C ALA A 690 -23.57 35.16 86.97
N ARG A 691 -23.36 35.80 85.83
CA ARG A 691 -24.15 35.61 84.62
C ARG A 691 -23.31 34.93 83.54
N ASP A 692 -23.92 34.00 82.81
CA ASP A 692 -23.31 33.37 81.64
C ASP A 692 -24.17 33.55 80.39
N ALA A 693 -23.94 32.77 79.33
CA ALA A 693 -24.64 32.95 78.06
C ALA A 693 -26.15 32.75 78.19
N GLU A 694 -26.60 31.80 79.03
CA GLU A 694 -28.01 31.40 79.09
C GLU A 694 -28.66 31.66 80.45
N HIS A 695 -27.90 31.70 81.54
CA HIS A 695 -28.43 31.73 82.90
C HIS A 695 -27.69 32.71 83.82
N THR A 696 -28.36 33.07 84.89
CA THR A 696 -27.76 33.70 86.09
C THR A 696 -27.62 32.63 87.18
N VAL A 697 -26.39 32.39 87.62
CA VAL A 697 -26.07 31.55 88.78
C VAL A 697 -26.12 32.40 90.03
N VAL A 698 -26.81 31.91 91.05
CA VAL A 698 -27.01 32.60 92.32
C VAL A 698 -26.56 31.70 93.46
N GLU A 699 -25.72 32.22 94.34
CA GLU A 699 -25.37 31.62 95.62
C GLU A 699 -26.00 32.44 96.75
N VAL A 700 -26.74 31.77 97.62
CA VAL A 700 -27.39 32.38 98.78
C VAL A 700 -27.06 31.65 100.08
N ASP A 701 -26.88 32.43 101.14
CA ASP A 701 -26.68 31.92 102.50
C ASP A 701 -28.01 31.89 103.27
N VAL A 702 -28.43 30.69 103.70
CA VAL A 702 -29.77 30.45 104.28
C VAL A 702 -29.75 30.05 105.76
N GLY A 703 -28.61 30.22 106.47
CA GLY A 703 -28.50 29.95 107.91
C GLY A 703 -27.18 29.27 108.30
N TRP A 704 -27.07 28.78 109.56
CA TRP A 704 -25.84 28.21 110.15
C TRP A 704 -25.16 27.19 109.20
N LYS A 705 -24.18 27.69 108.45
CA LYS A 705 -23.28 26.98 107.54
C LYS A 705 -23.94 26.22 106.37
N ARG A 706 -25.08 26.69 105.86
CA ARG A 706 -25.72 26.14 104.64
C ARG A 706 -25.76 27.18 103.52
N GLN A 707 -25.21 26.80 102.37
CA GLN A 707 -25.21 27.62 101.16
C GLN A 707 -26.03 26.91 100.08
N ILE A 708 -26.77 27.67 99.27
CA ILE A 708 -27.53 27.12 98.15
C ILE A 708 -27.09 27.83 96.89
N VAL A 709 -26.68 27.05 95.90
CA VAL A 709 -26.34 27.54 94.56
C VAL A 709 -27.43 27.08 93.62
N PHE A 710 -28.18 28.00 93.04
CA PHE A 710 -29.22 27.72 92.06
C PHE A 710 -29.02 28.54 90.80
N VAL A 711 -29.72 28.17 89.74
CA VAL A 711 -29.60 28.81 88.42
C VAL A 711 -30.96 29.25 87.93
N VAL A 712 -31.00 30.42 87.31
CA VAL A 712 -32.22 31.02 86.75
C VAL A 712 -31.92 31.36 85.30
N ARG A 713 -32.72 30.86 84.36
CA ARG A 713 -32.55 31.21 82.94
C ARG A 713 -32.88 32.69 82.72
N HIS A 714 -32.23 33.33 81.76
CA HIS A 714 -32.55 34.72 81.44
C HIS A 714 -34.03 34.88 81.06
N GLY A 715 -34.71 35.84 81.69
CA GLY A 715 -36.14 36.11 81.46
C GLY A 715 -37.10 35.22 82.25
N GLU A 716 -36.58 34.22 82.98
CA GLU A 716 -37.39 33.38 83.88
C GLU A 716 -37.32 33.89 85.33
N ASN A 717 -38.37 33.62 86.09
CA ASN A 717 -38.50 33.95 87.51
C ASN A 717 -38.49 32.69 88.40
N VAL A 718 -38.17 31.52 87.82
CA VAL A 718 -38.13 30.22 88.50
C VAL A 718 -36.74 29.62 88.31
N SER A 719 -36.26 28.89 89.31
CA SER A 719 -34.96 28.22 89.26
C SER A 719 -35.04 26.97 88.36
N SER A 720 -34.16 26.88 87.36
CA SER A 720 -34.00 25.69 86.50
C SER A 720 -33.35 24.50 87.24
N GLY A 721 -32.80 24.74 88.43
CA GLY A 721 -32.23 23.71 89.31
C GLY A 721 -31.23 24.31 90.31
N GLY A 722 -30.84 23.53 91.32
CA GLY A 722 -29.83 23.98 92.28
C GLY A 722 -29.19 22.87 93.09
N LYS A 723 -28.22 23.23 93.91
CA LYS A 723 -27.56 22.36 94.88
C LYS A 723 -27.45 23.07 96.21
N THR A 724 -27.76 22.34 97.27
CA THR A 724 -27.48 22.75 98.64
C THR A 724 -26.14 22.19 99.07
N HIS A 725 -25.28 23.03 99.61
CA HIS A 725 -23.98 22.68 100.18
C HIS A 725 -24.02 22.84 101.69
N SER A 726 -23.61 21.80 102.40
CA SER A 726 -23.42 21.78 103.86
C SER A 726 -22.04 21.20 104.17
N MET A 727 -21.52 21.42 105.38
CA MET A 727 -20.19 20.93 105.78
C MET A 727 -19.97 19.41 105.62
N VAL A 728 -21.05 18.61 105.50
CA VAL A 728 -20.96 17.13 105.45
C VAL A 728 -21.40 16.55 104.11
N ARG A 729 -22.28 17.23 103.34
CA ARG A 729 -22.80 16.71 102.07
C ARG A 729 -23.40 17.80 101.20
N SER A 730 -23.27 17.66 99.88
CA SER A 730 -24.03 18.40 98.88
C SER A 730 -25.22 17.58 98.39
N LYS A 731 -26.40 18.21 98.25
CA LYS A 731 -27.64 17.57 97.77
C LYS A 731 -28.26 18.40 96.65
N SER A 732 -28.64 17.75 95.55
CA SER A 732 -29.33 18.43 94.45
C SER A 732 -30.77 18.78 94.83
N LEU A 733 -31.17 19.99 94.47
CA LEU A 733 -32.54 20.49 94.52
C LEU A 733 -33.10 20.44 93.09
N ARG A 734 -34.29 19.87 92.90
CA ARG A 734 -35.00 19.96 91.63
C ARG A 734 -35.71 21.31 91.59
N GLY A 735 -35.49 22.07 90.51
CA GLY A 735 -36.39 23.13 90.13
C GLY A 735 -37.69 22.56 89.55
N GLU A 736 -38.76 23.33 89.59
CA GLU A 736 -39.95 23.05 88.78
C GLU A 736 -39.54 23.19 87.31
N ARG A 737 -39.83 22.16 86.51
CA ARG A 737 -39.50 22.15 85.08
C ARG A 737 -40.51 22.92 84.26
#